data_AF-A0A7J6NNS8-F1
#
_entry.id   AF-A0A7J6NNS8-F1
#
_cell.length_a   1.000
_cell.length_b   1.000
_cell.length_c   1.000
_cell.angle_alpha   90.00
_cell.angle_beta   90.00
_cell.angle_gamma   90.00
#
_symmetry.space_group_name_H-M   'P 1'
#
loop_
_entity.id
_entity.type
_entity.pdbx_description
1 polymer ?
#
loop_
_entity_poly.entity_id
_entity_poly.type
_entity_poly.pdbx_seq_one_letter_code
_entity_poly.pdbx_strand_id
1 'polypeptide(L)'
;MSLTESLTFLLDGCDPRRQRRRRWMGHLADRLEVDPAGQSRDDRAAAALQRFFDLHRPHLHPHTPAPTEGSRPGTASAADPLEVVWMSEIVPDSSGMWDSMVPFLQAIVGQGSETQKREWITKVLTMEVVGSYCQTELGHGSNVRGIETTATFVVDDGGPCFVLNTPTLTATKWWPGGLALSATHALVYARLLLPDGDHGVAGFIVTLRDADHRVRPGIQLGELGPKMGEDSHDSGWMRLDHLRVPLDALLAGKGEVSRDGKFIANSTADKRLEHSSMVATRAGWIALSGGVLAKAATIATRYSCVRHQGRSPLDPIREARLIDHDAQALRLLRGIASAYVLKLAGQWLLLDAALDRQPEWLIGALKAIACTLSADLIEDLRRCCGGNGYLLNSGIAKISLDNLWRVTAEGDVQVLLSYAGRKMRELAQGSLFHEEDESSIPISIDLRRRAHRTHEIARNRCDSVFDIAAARAYGEWILARWASLRLEKLAPLLGSTETFDVVQKLISVYSHCVVSMPCSGMSLLPEWSPRQGQHEELLSLVRGLRPIAISTVDAFEYSDQQLLASTLGRKDGKVYEALLAEARRAPWSRGVPEQHKALQPGSNFNPQDYERPGLKQDEIEELKEAFDLFDTDSSGEICLAELKAAMKSLGYESKSETIFTMLSELDRDGNASLSFEEFLELLSGKQADDGQICQEEVDKLFRLIDVDNKNYISVQDIERVAKEVGENLSVEEITEVVRQATSDPDREDLCVSGKKVNFFRLMPSTAHGENEEAKPRLRRRLSFESNFLAAIEDQSAGRGLNIGCCMETAGGRRISREEFANLFKDRVSDPYPRYRSRVYSTPSFFGLDVRYNLEDLGEAFDVLSIVDEVEAAEVPRQSPGMTAVEAVIENIMSTPFGDELPPIRFVLIHNEDGNTTVVSKLHHALADGASSIMALLELTDPLEKPGNSDTSSVGSTSASDGPLSLSKTANPATLTLASGLSVVWQWLKLVPWAIYMLLIFSVLPDSYTSLRPTLRKRGRSEVRCSKRVPLEDLKVISRATGAKVNDVILALLAGAARRYLLAEAVKKGRESSDPASLRMGFQFTANMRSSTGKITIGTGGNESWVFSVPVSLHADIRERIRDAQLQTSRLKSSPAFLFGRVFIRLCCFFMNLPFVRRLLIQAICGERYLLGKTLTVTNVPGPRDARSVCGREVKGMQSYVSNPQTFTVVTYNGQMSTTIVTDAATVDAEMMRECYNTEVEQAIALFRSPAT
;
A
#
# COMPACT_ATOMS: atom_id res chain seq x y z
N MET A 1 4.32 21.26 -45.29
CA MET A 1 3.55 20.46 -44.33
C MET A 1 4.28 20.53 -43.00
N SER A 2 3.62 20.87 -41.90
CA SER A 2 4.27 20.85 -40.58
C SER A 2 4.68 19.42 -40.19
N LEU A 3 5.63 19.26 -39.26
CA LEU A 3 6.02 17.94 -38.76
C LEU A 3 4.80 17.15 -38.27
N THR A 4 3.93 17.78 -37.46
CA THR A 4 2.68 17.17 -36.98
C THR A 4 1.80 16.68 -38.13
N GLU A 5 1.55 17.51 -39.15
CA GLU A 5 0.70 17.12 -40.28
C GLU A 5 1.29 15.97 -41.11
N SER A 6 2.61 15.94 -41.26
CA SER A 6 3.32 14.88 -41.99
C SER A 6 3.32 13.55 -41.21
N LEU A 7 3.44 13.61 -39.88
CA LEU A 7 3.29 12.45 -39.00
C LEU A 7 1.85 11.92 -39.02
N THR A 8 0.84 12.80 -39.03
CA THR A 8 -0.56 12.39 -39.20
C THR A 8 -0.76 11.68 -40.52
N PHE A 9 -0.24 12.24 -41.63
CA PHE A 9 -0.33 11.62 -42.95
C PHE A 9 0.29 10.21 -42.95
N LEU A 10 1.45 10.04 -42.31
CA LEU A 10 2.11 8.75 -42.13
C LEU A 10 1.23 7.77 -41.34
N LEU A 11 0.68 8.20 -40.20
CA LEU A 11 -0.17 7.39 -39.34
C LEU A 11 -1.52 7.02 -39.99
N ASP A 12 -1.97 7.77 -40.99
CA ASP A 12 -3.18 7.47 -41.78
C ASP A 12 -2.90 6.64 -43.04
N GLY A 13 -1.64 6.52 -43.43
CA GLY A 13 -1.17 5.71 -44.55
C GLY A 13 -1.40 6.31 -45.94
N CYS A 14 -2.29 7.29 -46.12
CA CYS A 14 -2.42 8.14 -47.33
C CYS A 14 -3.53 9.22 -47.16
N ASP A 15 -3.58 10.20 -48.08
CA ASP A 15 -4.57 11.29 -48.04
C ASP A 15 -6.04 10.85 -48.08
N PRO A 16 -6.48 9.91 -48.95
CA PRO A 16 -7.87 9.45 -48.94
C PRO A 16 -8.28 8.83 -47.61
N ARG A 17 -7.38 8.08 -46.97
CA ARG A 17 -7.59 7.46 -45.66
C ARG A 17 -7.61 8.50 -44.53
N ARG A 18 -6.68 9.45 -44.57
CA ARG A 18 -6.66 10.60 -43.65
C ARG A 18 -7.96 11.39 -43.69
N GLN A 19 -8.47 11.68 -44.89
CA GLN A 19 -9.76 12.37 -45.05
C GLN A 19 -10.91 11.52 -44.48
N ARG A 20 -10.91 10.20 -44.69
CA ARG A 20 -11.89 9.30 -44.06
C ARG A 20 -11.79 9.29 -42.53
N ARG A 21 -10.59 9.09 -41.95
CA ARG A 21 -10.39 9.12 -40.50
C ARG A 21 -10.86 10.43 -39.90
N ARG A 22 -10.47 11.57 -40.50
CA ARG A 22 -10.91 12.91 -40.05
C ARG A 22 -12.41 13.13 -40.17
N ARG A 23 -13.06 12.61 -41.22
CA ARG A 23 -14.53 12.64 -41.33
C ARG A 23 -15.18 11.88 -40.19
N TRP A 24 -14.69 10.67 -39.87
CA TRP A 24 -15.16 9.91 -38.71
C TRP A 24 -14.93 10.67 -37.40
N MET A 25 -13.72 11.19 -37.19
CA MET A 25 -13.39 11.96 -35.98
C MET A 25 -14.27 13.20 -35.82
N GLY A 26 -14.52 13.93 -36.91
CA GLY A 26 -15.38 15.11 -36.91
C GLY A 26 -16.86 14.78 -36.72
N HIS A 27 -17.37 13.75 -37.40
CA HIS A 27 -18.77 13.31 -37.26
C HIS A 27 -19.09 12.85 -35.84
N LEU A 28 -18.09 12.27 -35.17
CA LEU A 28 -18.24 11.73 -33.82
C LEU A 28 -18.00 12.74 -32.71
N ALA A 29 -17.19 13.78 -32.93
CA ALA A 29 -16.85 14.76 -31.89
C ALA A 29 -18.06 15.42 -31.22
N ASP A 30 -19.14 15.68 -31.98
CA ASP A 30 -20.35 16.34 -31.49
C ASP A 30 -21.39 15.37 -30.89
N ARG A 31 -21.21 14.05 -31.09
CA ARG A 31 -22.18 12.99 -30.69
C ARG A 31 -21.67 12.11 -29.55
N LEU A 32 -20.41 12.30 -29.15
CA LEU A 32 -19.74 11.58 -28.08
C LEU A 32 -19.72 12.46 -26.82
N GLU A 33 -20.88 12.64 -26.17
CA GLU A 33 -20.86 13.12 -24.79
C GLU A 33 -20.24 12.04 -23.90
N VAL A 34 -19.16 12.39 -23.20
CA VAL A 34 -18.56 11.54 -22.18
C VAL A 34 -19.50 11.51 -20.99
N ASP A 35 -19.85 10.30 -20.56
CA ASP A 35 -20.78 10.10 -19.46
C ASP A 35 -20.28 10.84 -18.20
N PRO A 36 -21.09 11.76 -17.63
CA PRO A 36 -20.74 12.49 -16.43
C PRO A 36 -20.30 11.56 -15.29
N ALA A 37 -19.27 11.97 -14.55
CA ALA A 37 -18.83 11.24 -13.37
C ALA A 37 -19.99 11.13 -12.35
N GLY A 38 -20.40 9.89 -12.04
CA GLY A 38 -21.45 9.59 -11.07
C GLY A 38 -22.79 9.10 -11.65
N GLN A 39 -22.91 8.89 -12.97
CA GLN A 39 -24.04 8.16 -13.54
C GLN A 39 -24.07 6.70 -13.08
N SER A 40 -25.27 6.12 -13.01
CA SER A 40 -25.44 4.70 -12.71
C SER A 40 -24.81 3.84 -13.82
N ARG A 41 -24.59 2.56 -13.52
CA ARG A 41 -24.10 1.61 -14.53
C ARG A 41 -25.11 1.46 -15.69
N ASP A 42 -26.39 1.47 -15.37
CA ASP A 42 -27.47 1.29 -16.34
C ASP A 42 -27.60 2.50 -17.27
N ASP A 43 -27.46 3.72 -16.75
CA ASP A 43 -27.46 4.94 -17.56
C ASP A 43 -26.30 4.93 -18.56
N ARG A 44 -25.11 4.52 -18.12
CA ARG A 44 -23.91 4.42 -18.96
C ARG A 44 -24.05 3.33 -20.02
N ALA A 45 -24.65 2.19 -19.67
CA ALA A 45 -24.94 1.13 -20.62
C ALA A 45 -25.95 1.60 -21.69
N ALA A 46 -27.03 2.28 -21.28
CA ALA A 46 -28.02 2.84 -22.20
C ALA A 46 -27.41 3.91 -23.12
N ALA A 47 -26.59 4.82 -22.56
CA ALA A 47 -25.90 5.84 -23.33
C ALA A 47 -24.89 5.25 -24.33
N ALA A 48 -24.11 4.25 -23.93
CA ALA A 48 -23.19 3.55 -24.82
C ALA A 48 -23.93 2.82 -25.95
N LEU A 49 -25.07 2.19 -25.66
CA LEU A 49 -25.93 1.55 -26.65
C LEU A 49 -26.52 2.59 -27.64
N GLN A 50 -26.98 3.72 -27.14
CA GLN A 50 -27.48 4.81 -27.98
C GLN A 50 -26.37 5.34 -28.91
N ARG A 51 -25.16 5.57 -28.37
CA ARG A 51 -23.97 5.95 -29.17
C ARG A 51 -23.65 4.90 -30.23
N PHE A 52 -23.75 3.60 -29.90
CA PHE A 52 -23.56 2.51 -30.86
C PHE A 52 -24.55 2.63 -32.02
N PHE A 53 -25.84 2.78 -31.73
CA PHE A 53 -26.86 2.87 -32.77
C PHE A 53 -26.73 4.17 -33.58
N ASP A 54 -26.44 5.30 -32.95
CA ASP A 54 -26.23 6.57 -33.64
C ASP A 54 -25.05 6.54 -34.61
N LEU A 55 -24.03 5.73 -34.33
CA LEU A 55 -22.91 5.49 -35.24
C LEU A 55 -23.28 4.60 -36.43
N HIS A 56 -24.18 3.62 -36.23
CA HIS A 56 -24.56 2.63 -37.26
C HIS A 56 -25.85 2.98 -38.02
N ARG A 57 -26.57 4.02 -37.60
CA ARG A 57 -27.71 4.62 -38.31
C ARG A 57 -27.42 5.36 -39.65
N PRO A 58 -26.18 5.57 -40.17
CA PRO A 58 -25.95 6.33 -41.41
C PRO A 58 -26.63 5.85 -42.69
N HIS A 59 -27.29 4.69 -42.69
CA HIS A 59 -28.18 4.28 -43.79
C HIS A 59 -29.48 5.11 -43.88
N LEU A 60 -29.74 6.05 -42.95
CA LEU A 60 -30.94 6.89 -42.94
C LEU A 60 -30.70 8.37 -43.31
N HIS A 61 -29.49 8.78 -43.74
CA HIS A 61 -29.22 10.17 -44.18
C HIS A 61 -28.77 10.29 -45.66
N PRO A 62 -29.32 11.26 -46.43
CA PRO A 62 -29.17 11.37 -47.90
C PRO A 62 -27.79 11.83 -48.41
N HIS A 63 -26.77 11.90 -47.56
CA HIS A 63 -25.43 12.42 -47.92
C HIS A 63 -24.26 11.45 -47.67
N THR A 64 -24.54 10.24 -47.18
CA THR A 64 -23.57 9.14 -47.23
C THR A 64 -23.71 8.51 -48.62
N PRO A 65 -22.71 8.58 -49.51
CA PRO A 65 -22.85 7.96 -50.82
C PRO A 65 -23.08 6.47 -50.60
N ALA A 66 -24.18 5.95 -51.16
CA ALA A 66 -24.35 4.52 -51.32
C ALA A 66 -23.08 3.95 -51.97
N PRO A 67 -22.66 2.71 -51.65
CA PRO A 67 -21.63 2.04 -52.43
C PRO A 67 -22.03 2.15 -53.90
N THR A 68 -21.23 2.89 -54.66
CA THR A 68 -21.55 3.25 -56.05
C THR A 68 -21.86 1.99 -56.85
N GLU A 69 -22.90 2.04 -57.69
CA GLU A 69 -23.45 0.97 -58.55
C GLU A 69 -22.45 0.23 -59.49
N GLY A 70 -21.14 0.40 -59.30
CA GLY A 70 -20.08 -0.37 -59.97
C GLY A 70 -19.41 -1.45 -59.09
N SER A 71 -19.70 -1.54 -57.79
CA SER A 71 -19.22 -2.67 -56.98
C SER A 71 -20.01 -3.92 -57.35
N ARG A 72 -19.36 -4.88 -58.00
CA ARG A 72 -19.95 -6.15 -58.44
C ARG A 72 -20.79 -6.75 -57.29
N PRO A 73 -22.02 -7.22 -57.54
CA PRO A 73 -22.76 -7.98 -56.55
C PRO A 73 -22.02 -9.31 -56.33
N GLY A 74 -21.29 -9.40 -55.22
CA GLY A 74 -20.25 -10.41 -54.96
C GLY A 74 -18.97 -9.80 -54.35
N THR A 75 -18.78 -8.49 -54.49
CA THR A 75 -17.82 -7.69 -53.73
C THR A 75 -18.57 -6.77 -52.78
N ALA A 76 -19.27 -7.36 -51.80
CA ALA A 76 -19.37 -6.74 -50.49
C ALA A 76 -17.95 -6.72 -49.90
N SER A 77 -17.08 -5.94 -50.53
CA SER A 77 -15.71 -5.68 -50.12
C SER A 77 -15.85 -5.02 -48.76
N ALA A 78 -15.49 -5.79 -47.73
CA ALA A 78 -15.43 -5.39 -46.35
C ALA A 78 -15.04 -3.91 -46.21
N ALA A 79 -15.68 -3.21 -45.26
CA ALA A 79 -15.19 -1.94 -44.76
C ALA A 79 -13.65 -2.00 -44.63
N ASP A 80 -12.94 -0.94 -45.04
CA ASP A 80 -11.48 -0.86 -44.94
C ASP A 80 -11.10 -1.36 -43.54
N PRO A 81 -10.32 -2.45 -43.36
CA PRO A 81 -10.12 -3.05 -42.03
C PRO A 81 -9.57 -2.06 -41.00
N LEU A 82 -8.86 -1.01 -41.46
CA LEU A 82 -8.43 0.08 -40.60
C LEU A 82 -9.55 1.02 -40.17
N GLU A 83 -10.61 1.18 -40.96
CA GLU A 83 -11.77 1.99 -40.62
C GLU A 83 -12.50 1.41 -39.41
N VAL A 84 -12.65 0.08 -39.36
CA VAL A 84 -13.18 -0.61 -38.16
C VAL A 84 -12.29 -0.35 -36.95
N VAL A 85 -10.96 -0.46 -37.11
CA VAL A 85 -10.01 -0.15 -36.03
C VAL A 85 -10.12 1.31 -35.57
N TRP A 86 -10.24 2.27 -36.50
CA TRP A 86 -10.41 3.68 -36.15
C TRP A 86 -11.72 3.93 -35.43
N MET A 87 -12.82 3.32 -35.86
CA MET A 87 -14.10 3.43 -35.17
C MET A 87 -14.01 2.91 -33.74
N SER A 88 -13.43 1.72 -33.53
CA SER A 88 -13.18 1.18 -32.19
C SER A 88 -12.21 2.02 -31.37
N GLU A 89 -11.24 2.68 -32.02
CA GLU A 89 -10.31 3.60 -31.36
C GLU A 89 -10.97 4.92 -30.96
N ILE A 90 -11.92 5.44 -31.73
CA ILE A 90 -12.53 6.76 -31.52
C ILE A 90 -13.63 6.71 -30.46
N VAL A 91 -14.40 5.63 -30.39
CA VAL A 91 -15.54 5.53 -29.47
C VAL A 91 -15.05 5.48 -28.00
N PRO A 92 -15.58 6.34 -27.10
CA PRO A 92 -15.15 6.46 -25.69
C PRO A 92 -15.46 5.23 -24.83
N ASP A 93 -16.56 4.55 -25.16
CA ASP A 93 -17.06 3.35 -24.48
C ASP A 93 -17.48 2.33 -25.54
N SER A 94 -16.75 1.24 -25.68
CA SER A 94 -17.21 0.09 -26.46
C SER A 94 -18.37 -0.54 -25.71
N SER A 95 -19.61 -0.25 -26.14
CA SER A 95 -20.73 -1.11 -25.77
C SER A 95 -20.36 -2.56 -26.08
N GLY A 96 -20.77 -3.54 -25.27
CA GLY A 96 -20.43 -4.95 -25.52
C GLY A 96 -20.92 -5.52 -26.85
N MET A 97 -21.81 -4.79 -27.53
CA MET A 97 -22.14 -5.04 -28.93
C MET A 97 -20.95 -4.91 -29.89
N TRP A 98 -20.05 -3.93 -29.73
CA TRP A 98 -18.89 -3.80 -30.62
C TRP A 98 -18.00 -5.03 -30.56
N ASP A 99 -17.67 -5.46 -29.35
CA ASP A 99 -16.76 -6.56 -29.09
C ASP A 99 -17.34 -7.91 -29.51
N SER A 100 -18.67 -8.03 -29.60
CA SER A 100 -19.35 -9.25 -30.05
C SER A 100 -19.80 -9.24 -31.51
N MET A 101 -20.22 -8.10 -32.06
CA MET A 101 -20.75 -8.03 -33.43
C MET A 101 -19.66 -8.20 -34.48
N VAL A 102 -18.44 -7.69 -34.22
CA VAL A 102 -17.30 -7.89 -35.11
C VAL A 102 -16.96 -9.39 -35.24
N PRO A 103 -16.70 -10.14 -34.16
CA PRO A 103 -16.45 -11.58 -34.29
C PRO A 103 -17.67 -12.36 -34.78
N PHE A 104 -18.90 -11.92 -34.49
CA PHE A 104 -20.13 -12.52 -35.07
C PHE A 104 -20.13 -12.40 -36.60
N LEU A 105 -19.91 -11.21 -37.15
CA LEU A 105 -19.85 -10.96 -38.59
C LEU A 105 -18.68 -11.72 -39.24
N GLN A 106 -17.49 -11.67 -38.62
CA GLN A 106 -16.31 -12.35 -39.13
C GLN A 106 -16.48 -13.87 -39.16
N ALA A 107 -17.18 -14.44 -38.17
CA ALA A 107 -17.49 -15.86 -38.16
C ALA A 107 -18.47 -16.24 -39.28
N ILE A 108 -19.46 -15.41 -39.60
CA ILE A 108 -20.34 -15.63 -40.77
C ILE A 108 -19.53 -15.58 -42.07
N VAL A 109 -18.67 -14.57 -42.23
CA VAL A 109 -17.81 -14.41 -43.41
C VAL A 109 -16.86 -15.60 -43.57
N GLY A 110 -16.27 -16.06 -42.47
CA GLY A 110 -15.24 -17.09 -42.45
C GLY A 110 -15.78 -18.53 -42.38
N GLN A 111 -16.98 -18.76 -41.85
CA GLN A 111 -17.49 -20.11 -41.56
C GLN A 111 -18.87 -20.39 -42.17
N GLY A 112 -19.57 -19.38 -42.70
CA GLY A 112 -20.87 -19.56 -43.37
C GLY A 112 -20.74 -20.10 -44.80
N SER A 113 -21.80 -20.74 -45.30
CA SER A 113 -21.95 -21.06 -46.72
C SER A 113 -22.22 -19.79 -47.55
N GLU A 114 -22.09 -19.85 -48.88
CA GLU A 114 -22.36 -18.70 -49.76
C GLU A 114 -23.82 -18.22 -49.72
N THR A 115 -24.76 -19.10 -49.32
CA THR A 115 -26.16 -18.73 -49.09
C THR A 115 -26.30 -18.01 -47.75
N GLN A 116 -25.72 -18.55 -46.68
CA GLN A 116 -25.71 -17.93 -45.35
C GLN A 116 -25.02 -16.57 -45.35
N LYS A 117 -23.89 -16.42 -46.05
CA LYS A 117 -23.21 -15.12 -46.20
C LYS A 117 -24.12 -14.07 -46.82
N ARG A 118 -24.80 -14.42 -47.93
CA ARG A 118 -25.73 -13.49 -48.62
C ARG A 118 -26.90 -13.08 -47.74
N GLU A 119 -27.42 -14.01 -46.94
CA GLU A 119 -28.53 -13.74 -46.04
C GLU A 119 -28.10 -12.89 -44.83
N TRP A 120 -27.09 -13.33 -44.09
CA TRP A 120 -26.78 -12.80 -42.77
C TRP A 120 -25.90 -11.55 -42.79
N ILE A 121 -24.95 -11.43 -43.73
CA ILE A 121 -24.05 -10.26 -43.77
C ILE A 121 -24.84 -8.97 -43.92
N THR A 122 -25.81 -8.95 -44.84
CA THR A 122 -26.65 -7.76 -45.07
C THR A 122 -27.43 -7.41 -43.81
N LYS A 123 -28.12 -8.38 -43.18
CA LYS A 123 -28.90 -8.19 -41.96
C LYS A 123 -28.08 -7.64 -40.79
N VAL A 124 -26.83 -8.09 -40.66
CA VAL A 124 -25.91 -7.61 -39.60
C VAL A 124 -25.45 -6.19 -39.89
N LEU A 125 -25.06 -5.88 -41.14
CA LEU A 125 -24.62 -4.55 -41.54
C LEU A 125 -25.74 -3.51 -41.50
N THR A 126 -26.99 -3.90 -41.80
CA THR A 126 -28.17 -3.02 -41.71
C THR A 126 -28.74 -2.91 -40.30
N MET A 127 -28.13 -3.57 -39.31
CA MET A 127 -28.61 -3.62 -37.92
C MET A 127 -30.00 -4.26 -37.74
N GLU A 128 -30.50 -5.00 -38.74
CA GLU A 128 -31.69 -5.86 -38.60
C GLU A 128 -31.44 -7.01 -37.62
N VAL A 129 -30.17 -7.45 -37.53
CA VAL A 129 -29.71 -8.47 -36.60
C VAL A 129 -28.58 -7.91 -35.75
N VAL A 130 -28.82 -7.90 -34.43
CA VAL A 130 -27.77 -7.70 -33.42
C VAL A 130 -27.28 -9.05 -32.93
N GLY A 131 -26.02 -9.37 -33.21
CA GLY A 131 -25.40 -10.67 -32.94
C GLY A 131 -24.44 -10.66 -31.74
N SER A 132 -24.52 -11.70 -30.90
CA SER A 132 -23.55 -12.00 -29.84
C SER A 132 -22.66 -13.20 -30.22
N TYR A 133 -21.37 -13.15 -29.87
CA TYR A 133 -20.42 -14.25 -30.12
C TYR A 133 -20.28 -15.17 -28.89
N CYS A 134 -21.00 -16.30 -28.89
CA CYS A 134 -21.18 -17.17 -27.73
C CYS A 134 -20.30 -18.44 -27.81
N GLN A 135 -19.00 -18.27 -27.58
CA GLN A 135 -18.04 -19.36 -27.54
C GLN A 135 -17.71 -19.82 -26.11
N THR A 136 -17.15 -18.92 -25.31
CA THR A 136 -16.67 -19.17 -23.95
C THR A 136 -17.78 -19.69 -23.03
N GLU A 137 -17.41 -20.65 -22.19
CA GLU A 137 -18.22 -21.24 -21.15
C GLU A 137 -17.61 -21.00 -19.77
N LEU A 138 -18.41 -21.16 -18.72
CA LEU A 138 -17.99 -21.03 -17.33
C LEU A 138 -16.79 -21.94 -17.02
N GLY A 139 -16.75 -23.17 -17.56
CA GLY A 139 -15.63 -24.10 -17.42
C GLY A 139 -14.55 -24.01 -18.50
N HIS A 140 -14.84 -23.38 -19.64
CA HIS A 140 -14.00 -23.48 -20.85
C HIS A 140 -13.87 -22.15 -21.60
N GLY A 141 -12.69 -21.52 -21.50
CA GLY A 141 -12.29 -20.37 -22.32
C GLY A 141 -11.16 -20.71 -23.28
N SER A 142 -9.92 -20.75 -22.79
CA SER A 142 -8.73 -21.03 -23.62
C SER A 142 -8.76 -22.41 -24.29
N ASN A 143 -9.36 -23.42 -23.65
CA ASN A 143 -9.52 -24.76 -24.22
C ASN A 143 -10.88 -24.91 -24.92
N VAL A 144 -11.00 -24.32 -26.10
CA VAL A 144 -12.23 -24.32 -26.92
C VAL A 144 -12.69 -25.74 -27.27
N ARG A 145 -11.74 -26.67 -27.48
CA ARG A 145 -12.05 -28.09 -27.76
C ARG A 145 -12.77 -28.77 -26.60
N GLY A 146 -12.67 -28.22 -25.40
CA GLY A 146 -13.31 -28.72 -24.19
C GLY A 146 -14.75 -28.25 -23.99
N ILE A 147 -15.29 -27.41 -24.87
CA ILE A 147 -16.68 -26.92 -24.80
C ILE A 147 -17.66 -28.09 -24.54
N GLU A 148 -18.59 -27.87 -23.62
CA GLU A 148 -19.55 -28.85 -23.12
C GLU A 148 -20.95 -28.65 -23.70
N THR A 149 -21.31 -27.44 -24.17
CA THR A 149 -22.59 -27.22 -24.86
C THR A 149 -22.70 -28.18 -26.04
N THR A 150 -23.85 -28.83 -26.19
CA THR A 150 -24.09 -29.85 -27.23
C THR A 150 -25.10 -29.36 -28.24
N ALA A 151 -24.99 -29.82 -29.48
CA ALA A 151 -25.96 -29.66 -30.56
C ALA A 151 -26.20 -31.04 -31.18
N THR A 152 -27.26 -31.71 -30.75
CA THR A 152 -27.57 -33.09 -31.12
C THR A 152 -28.54 -33.14 -32.29
N PHE A 153 -28.20 -33.84 -33.35
CA PHE A 153 -29.12 -34.09 -34.46
C PHE A 153 -30.27 -35.00 -34.02
N VAL A 154 -31.51 -34.58 -34.28
CA VAL A 154 -32.73 -35.36 -34.03
C VAL A 154 -33.70 -35.24 -35.21
N VAL A 155 -34.59 -36.21 -35.34
CA VAL A 155 -35.69 -36.18 -36.31
C VAL A 155 -37.00 -36.26 -35.52
N ASP A 156 -37.71 -35.13 -35.45
CA ASP A 156 -38.99 -35.01 -34.74
C ASP A 156 -40.14 -34.86 -35.77
N ASP A 157 -41.39 -34.70 -35.30
CA ASP A 157 -42.59 -34.52 -36.14
C ASP A 157 -42.48 -33.32 -37.11
N GLY A 158 -41.67 -32.31 -36.78
CA GLY A 158 -41.37 -31.14 -37.61
C GLY A 158 -40.26 -31.35 -38.66
N GLY A 159 -39.66 -32.54 -38.71
CA GLY A 159 -38.50 -32.87 -39.55
C GLY A 159 -37.17 -32.85 -38.80
N PRO A 160 -36.04 -33.01 -39.53
CA PRO A 160 -34.71 -33.05 -38.94
C PRO A 160 -34.30 -31.67 -38.40
N CYS A 161 -33.77 -31.64 -37.18
CA CYS A 161 -33.31 -30.42 -36.51
C CYS A 161 -32.13 -30.72 -35.57
N PHE A 162 -31.56 -29.67 -34.97
CA PHE A 162 -30.60 -29.78 -33.88
C PHE A 162 -31.23 -29.40 -32.55
N VAL A 163 -30.93 -30.16 -31.50
CA VAL A 163 -31.28 -29.85 -30.11
C VAL A 163 -30.03 -29.32 -29.42
N LEU A 164 -30.01 -28.01 -29.14
CA LEU A 164 -28.94 -27.37 -28.39
C LEU A 164 -29.23 -27.46 -26.89
N ASN A 165 -28.26 -27.90 -26.12
CA ASN A 165 -28.42 -28.08 -24.69
C ASN A 165 -27.16 -27.73 -23.90
N THR A 166 -27.36 -27.16 -22.71
CA THR A 166 -26.33 -26.87 -21.70
C THR A 166 -26.36 -27.97 -20.62
N PRO A 167 -25.56 -29.06 -20.77
CA PRO A 167 -25.72 -30.27 -19.96
C PRO A 167 -25.33 -30.09 -18.48
N THR A 168 -24.38 -29.20 -18.20
CA THR A 168 -23.80 -28.98 -16.87
C THR A 168 -23.82 -27.50 -16.53
N LEU A 169 -23.56 -27.16 -15.26
CA LEU A 169 -23.34 -25.77 -14.86
C LEU A 169 -22.14 -25.15 -15.59
N THR A 170 -21.06 -25.92 -15.74
CA THR A 170 -19.81 -25.49 -16.38
C THR A 170 -19.95 -25.24 -17.89
N ALA A 171 -20.94 -25.86 -18.55
CA ALA A 171 -21.31 -25.61 -19.94
C ALA A 171 -22.02 -24.27 -20.18
N THR A 172 -22.41 -23.54 -19.13
CA THR A 172 -23.09 -22.24 -19.26
C THR A 172 -22.22 -21.28 -20.06
N LYS A 173 -22.75 -20.70 -21.14
CA LYS A 173 -22.05 -19.65 -21.88
C LYS A 173 -21.79 -18.48 -20.96
N TRP A 174 -20.58 -17.91 -21.02
CA TRP A 174 -20.12 -16.94 -20.03
C TRP A 174 -19.12 -15.97 -20.66
N TRP A 175 -19.33 -14.66 -20.49
CA TRP A 175 -18.61 -13.52 -21.09
C TRP A 175 -19.13 -12.87 -22.39
N PRO A 176 -19.95 -13.51 -23.26
CA PRO A 176 -20.33 -12.88 -24.53
C PRO A 176 -20.91 -11.47 -24.34
N GLY A 177 -20.32 -10.48 -25.02
CA GLY A 177 -20.80 -9.09 -25.01
C GLY A 177 -22.12 -8.94 -25.76
N GLY A 178 -22.97 -7.99 -25.39
CA GLY A 178 -24.28 -7.84 -26.00
C GLY A 178 -25.31 -8.89 -25.57
N LEU A 179 -24.90 -10.02 -24.96
CA LEU A 179 -25.76 -11.17 -24.74
C LEU A 179 -26.90 -10.89 -23.75
N ALA A 180 -26.60 -10.18 -22.66
CA ALA A 180 -27.54 -10.03 -21.56
C ALA A 180 -28.78 -9.21 -21.95
N LEU A 181 -28.58 -8.14 -22.72
CA LEU A 181 -29.63 -7.15 -23.00
C LEU A 181 -29.82 -6.88 -24.49
N SER A 182 -28.76 -6.74 -25.26
CA SER A 182 -28.83 -6.13 -26.60
C SER A 182 -29.05 -7.11 -27.75
N ALA A 183 -28.49 -8.31 -27.66
CA ALA A 183 -28.43 -9.26 -28.76
C ALA A 183 -29.79 -9.90 -29.05
N THR A 184 -30.17 -9.86 -30.33
CA THR A 184 -31.34 -10.56 -30.88
C THR A 184 -31.01 -12.00 -31.29
N HIS A 185 -29.76 -12.21 -31.72
CA HIS A 185 -29.23 -13.48 -32.17
C HIS A 185 -27.88 -13.76 -31.49
N ALA A 186 -27.53 -15.02 -31.36
CA ALA A 186 -26.21 -15.47 -30.92
C ALA A 186 -25.62 -16.45 -31.91
N LEU A 187 -24.30 -16.38 -32.10
CA LEU A 187 -23.53 -17.47 -32.66
C LEU A 187 -23.06 -18.37 -31.52
N VAL A 188 -23.72 -19.49 -31.33
CA VAL A 188 -23.45 -20.45 -30.25
C VAL A 188 -22.48 -21.51 -30.74
N TYR A 189 -21.32 -21.64 -30.10
CA TYR A 189 -20.43 -22.77 -30.36
C TYR A 189 -20.81 -23.96 -29.47
N ALA A 190 -21.01 -25.12 -30.09
CA ALA A 190 -21.42 -26.34 -29.41
C ALA A 190 -20.78 -27.57 -30.09
N ARG A 191 -20.71 -28.70 -29.37
CA ARG A 191 -20.29 -29.99 -29.92
C ARG A 191 -21.38 -30.53 -30.85
N LEU A 192 -21.05 -30.74 -32.12
CA LEU A 192 -21.95 -31.29 -33.12
C LEU A 192 -22.03 -32.82 -32.96
N LEU A 193 -23.17 -33.31 -32.46
CA LEU A 193 -23.41 -34.73 -32.23
C LEU A 193 -24.34 -35.28 -33.31
N LEU A 194 -23.79 -36.14 -34.18
CA LEU A 194 -24.50 -36.81 -35.27
C LEU A 194 -24.66 -38.31 -34.96
N PRO A 195 -25.51 -39.06 -35.70
CA PRO A 195 -25.71 -40.49 -35.46
C PRO A 195 -24.44 -41.35 -35.53
N ASP A 196 -23.42 -40.90 -36.28
CA ASP A 196 -22.12 -41.57 -36.43
C ASP A 196 -21.06 -41.11 -35.42
N GLY A 197 -21.36 -40.12 -34.57
CA GLY A 197 -20.52 -39.70 -33.46
C GLY A 197 -20.41 -38.19 -33.25
N ASP A 198 -19.37 -37.79 -32.52
CA ASP A 198 -19.05 -36.39 -32.22
C ASP A 198 -18.12 -35.80 -33.29
N HIS A 199 -18.57 -34.76 -33.98
CA HIS A 199 -17.85 -34.08 -35.06
C HIS A 199 -17.11 -32.82 -34.59
N GLY A 200 -17.00 -32.61 -33.27
CA GLY A 200 -16.28 -31.50 -32.67
C GLY A 200 -17.10 -30.22 -32.60
N VAL A 201 -16.41 -29.10 -32.39
CA VAL A 201 -17.04 -27.80 -32.12
C VAL A 201 -17.47 -27.11 -33.41
N ALA A 202 -18.74 -26.75 -33.51
CA ALA A 202 -19.34 -26.03 -34.62
C ALA A 202 -20.17 -24.82 -34.14
N GLY A 203 -20.33 -23.82 -35.00
CA GLY A 203 -21.09 -22.61 -34.71
C GLY A 203 -22.52 -22.68 -35.24
N PHE A 204 -23.49 -22.26 -34.42
CA PHE A 204 -24.91 -22.25 -34.74
C PHE A 204 -25.51 -20.86 -34.54
N ILE A 205 -26.19 -20.31 -35.55
CA ILE A 205 -26.94 -19.06 -35.40
C ILE A 205 -28.26 -19.36 -34.70
N VAL A 206 -28.46 -18.75 -33.54
CA VAL A 206 -29.63 -18.96 -32.68
C VAL A 206 -30.34 -17.64 -32.46
N THR A 207 -31.64 -17.59 -32.75
CA THR A 207 -32.48 -16.44 -32.38
C THR A 207 -32.76 -16.48 -30.88
N LEU A 208 -32.30 -15.45 -30.16
CA LEU A 208 -32.45 -15.32 -28.72
C LEU A 208 -33.78 -14.70 -28.31
N ARG A 209 -34.24 -13.72 -29.09
CA ARG A 209 -35.37 -12.85 -28.75
C ARG A 209 -36.39 -12.75 -29.88
N ASP A 210 -37.65 -12.53 -29.52
CA ASP A 210 -38.73 -12.27 -30.48
C ASP A 210 -38.78 -10.78 -30.91
N ALA A 211 -39.79 -10.42 -31.72
CA ALA A 211 -39.98 -9.06 -32.19
C ALA A 211 -40.30 -8.05 -31.08
N ASP A 212 -40.80 -8.51 -29.93
CA ASP A 212 -41.04 -7.72 -28.72
C ASP A 212 -39.82 -7.70 -27.79
N HIS A 213 -38.68 -8.23 -28.26
CA HIS A 213 -37.41 -8.36 -27.53
C HIS A 213 -37.47 -9.30 -26.30
N ARG A 214 -38.50 -10.14 -26.21
CA ARG A 214 -38.63 -11.15 -25.15
C ARG A 214 -37.78 -12.36 -25.46
N VAL A 215 -37.14 -12.92 -24.42
CA VAL A 215 -36.32 -14.14 -24.55
C VAL A 215 -37.20 -15.33 -24.95
N ARG A 216 -36.76 -16.10 -25.94
CA ARG A 216 -37.52 -17.26 -26.43
C ARG A 216 -37.54 -18.40 -25.41
N PRO A 217 -38.62 -19.21 -25.37
CA PRO A 217 -38.69 -20.40 -24.52
C PRO A 217 -37.50 -21.36 -24.73
N GLY A 218 -37.00 -21.96 -23.66
CA GLY A 218 -35.82 -22.84 -23.70
C GLY A 218 -34.48 -22.10 -23.65
N ILE A 219 -34.48 -20.76 -23.55
CA ILE A 219 -33.28 -19.94 -23.37
C ILE A 219 -33.37 -19.23 -22.02
N GLN A 220 -32.30 -19.36 -21.24
CA GLN A 220 -32.08 -18.57 -20.03
C GLN A 220 -30.84 -17.71 -20.27
N LEU A 221 -30.92 -16.42 -19.99
CA LEU A 221 -29.79 -15.51 -20.06
C LEU A 221 -29.88 -14.46 -18.97
N GLY A 222 -28.74 -13.87 -18.62
CA GLY A 222 -28.65 -12.80 -17.64
C GLY A 222 -27.31 -12.08 -17.73
N GLU A 223 -27.18 -10.99 -16.97
CA GLU A 223 -25.95 -10.20 -16.91
C GLU A 223 -24.98 -10.77 -15.87
N LEU A 224 -23.66 -10.56 -16.07
CA LEU A 224 -22.60 -11.12 -15.22
C LEU A 224 -22.34 -10.34 -13.92
N GLY A 225 -22.53 -9.02 -13.93
CA GLY A 225 -22.28 -8.12 -12.82
C GLY A 225 -21.27 -7.02 -13.13
N PRO A 226 -20.88 -6.23 -12.11
CA PRO A 226 -19.83 -5.22 -12.24
C PRO A 226 -18.49 -5.87 -12.63
N LYS A 227 -17.72 -5.15 -13.47
CA LYS A 227 -16.43 -5.59 -14.02
C LYS A 227 -15.34 -4.60 -13.60
N MET A 228 -14.07 -4.97 -13.79
CA MET A 228 -12.94 -4.10 -13.44
C MET A 228 -12.89 -2.80 -14.28
N GLY A 229 -13.36 -2.89 -15.52
CA GLY A 229 -13.56 -1.80 -16.47
C GLY A 229 -14.70 -2.19 -17.42
N GLU A 230 -15.00 -1.36 -18.42
CA GLU A 230 -16.12 -1.53 -19.35
C GLU A 230 -17.50 -1.58 -18.62
N ASP A 231 -17.75 -0.59 -17.76
CA ASP A 231 -18.98 -0.50 -16.95
C ASP A 231 -20.27 -0.51 -17.79
N SER A 232 -20.22 -0.04 -19.04
CA SER A 232 -21.35 0.02 -19.98
C SER A 232 -21.59 -1.29 -20.74
N HIS A 233 -20.77 -2.32 -20.51
CA HIS A 233 -20.78 -3.57 -21.27
C HIS A 233 -21.76 -4.59 -20.67
N ASP A 234 -22.76 -5.00 -21.45
CA ASP A 234 -23.82 -5.95 -21.08
C ASP A 234 -23.41 -7.42 -21.33
N SER A 235 -22.19 -7.79 -20.88
CA SER A 235 -21.73 -9.17 -20.94
C SER A 235 -22.70 -10.09 -20.19
N GLY A 236 -23.06 -11.19 -20.85
CA GLY A 236 -24.04 -12.11 -20.30
C GLY A 236 -23.52 -13.52 -20.02
N TRP A 237 -24.36 -14.26 -19.33
CA TRP A 237 -24.37 -15.71 -19.31
C TRP A 237 -25.59 -16.25 -20.04
N MET A 238 -25.51 -17.48 -20.58
CA MET A 238 -26.64 -18.14 -21.22
C MET A 238 -26.63 -19.65 -21.02
N ARG A 239 -27.81 -20.22 -20.73
CA ARG A 239 -28.09 -21.65 -20.71
C ARG A 239 -29.20 -21.98 -21.69
N LEU A 240 -29.04 -23.11 -22.36
CA LEU A 240 -29.99 -23.65 -23.34
C LEU A 240 -30.60 -24.92 -22.76
N ASP A 241 -31.92 -25.00 -22.77
CA ASP A 241 -32.68 -26.17 -22.33
C ASP A 241 -33.36 -26.80 -23.54
N HIS A 242 -32.71 -27.83 -24.09
CA HIS A 242 -33.19 -28.62 -25.23
C HIS A 242 -33.79 -27.77 -26.38
N LEU A 243 -33.11 -26.68 -26.72
CA LEU A 243 -33.56 -25.71 -27.71
C LEU A 243 -33.47 -26.30 -29.12
N ARG A 244 -34.59 -26.37 -29.82
CA ARG A 244 -34.64 -26.85 -31.20
C ARG A 244 -34.31 -25.74 -32.19
N VAL A 245 -33.35 -26.00 -33.08
CA VAL A 245 -32.97 -25.12 -34.18
C VAL A 245 -32.91 -25.88 -35.50
N PRO A 246 -33.26 -25.25 -36.64
CA PRO A 246 -33.25 -25.91 -37.94
C PRO A 246 -31.83 -26.27 -38.40
N LEU A 247 -31.70 -27.14 -39.41
CA LEU A 247 -30.40 -27.60 -39.92
C LEU A 247 -29.54 -26.46 -40.50
N ASP A 248 -30.18 -25.44 -41.08
CA ASP A 248 -29.52 -24.26 -41.64
C ASP A 248 -28.98 -23.28 -40.58
N ALA A 249 -29.27 -23.52 -39.29
CA ALA A 249 -28.64 -22.81 -38.19
C ALA A 249 -27.13 -23.08 -38.10
N LEU A 250 -26.66 -24.26 -38.51
CA LEU A 250 -25.26 -24.63 -38.53
C LEU A 250 -24.49 -23.80 -39.57
N LEU A 251 -23.41 -23.11 -39.19
CA LEU A 251 -22.52 -22.43 -40.13
C LEU A 251 -21.83 -23.46 -41.04
N ALA A 252 -22.25 -23.52 -42.30
CA ALA A 252 -22.04 -24.69 -43.16
C ALA A 252 -20.87 -24.53 -44.15
N GLY A 253 -19.95 -23.59 -43.91
CA GLY A 253 -18.80 -23.34 -44.78
C GLY A 253 -17.84 -24.53 -44.90
N LYS A 254 -17.69 -25.32 -43.82
CA LYS A 254 -16.89 -26.57 -43.83
C LYS A 254 -17.64 -27.77 -44.40
N GLY A 255 -18.96 -27.69 -44.49
CA GLY A 255 -19.81 -28.81 -44.81
C GLY A 255 -21.20 -28.65 -44.19
N GLU A 256 -22.15 -29.34 -44.78
CA GLU A 256 -23.57 -29.30 -44.38
C GLU A 256 -23.96 -30.62 -43.72
N VAL A 257 -25.02 -30.61 -42.92
CA VAL A 257 -25.62 -31.85 -42.40
C VAL A 257 -26.85 -32.18 -43.24
N SER A 258 -26.82 -33.35 -43.85
CA SER A 258 -27.93 -33.90 -44.64
C SER A 258 -29.15 -34.19 -43.78
N ARG A 259 -30.32 -34.32 -44.42
CA ARG A 259 -31.58 -34.66 -43.72
C ARG A 259 -31.56 -36.04 -43.06
N ASP A 260 -30.68 -36.95 -43.47
CA ASP A 260 -30.44 -38.25 -42.85
C ASP A 260 -29.33 -38.23 -41.78
N GLY A 261 -28.82 -37.05 -41.41
CA GLY A 261 -27.89 -36.88 -40.30
C GLY A 261 -26.42 -37.15 -40.64
N LYS A 262 -26.06 -37.22 -41.93
CA LYS A 262 -24.66 -37.36 -42.36
C LYS A 262 -24.00 -36.01 -42.60
N PHE A 263 -22.77 -35.85 -42.13
CA PHE A 263 -21.94 -34.69 -42.45
C PHE A 263 -21.39 -34.78 -43.88
N ILE A 264 -21.72 -33.79 -44.70
CA ILE A 264 -21.24 -33.64 -46.08
C ILE A 264 -20.17 -32.56 -46.08
N ALA A 265 -18.90 -32.98 -46.04
CA ALA A 265 -17.77 -32.06 -46.05
C ALA A 265 -17.68 -31.27 -47.37
N ASN A 266 -17.42 -29.97 -47.27
CA ASN A 266 -17.10 -29.13 -48.41
C ASN A 266 -15.62 -29.32 -48.78
N SER A 267 -15.34 -30.18 -49.76
CA SER A 267 -13.98 -30.50 -50.22
C SER A 267 -13.19 -29.30 -50.78
N THR A 268 -13.88 -28.21 -51.13
CA THR A 268 -13.26 -26.97 -51.64
C THR A 268 -13.01 -25.93 -50.54
N ALA A 269 -13.43 -26.20 -49.31
CA ALA A 269 -13.25 -25.29 -48.18
C ALA A 269 -11.76 -25.18 -47.80
N ASP A 270 -11.25 -23.95 -47.67
CA ASP A 270 -9.90 -23.71 -47.19
C ASP A 270 -9.77 -24.18 -45.73
N LYS A 271 -8.75 -25.00 -45.44
CA LYS A 271 -8.45 -25.45 -44.07
C LYS A 271 -8.19 -24.29 -43.10
N ARG A 272 -7.89 -23.09 -43.60
CA ARG A 272 -7.73 -21.86 -42.79
C ARG A 272 -9.05 -21.28 -42.30
N LEU A 273 -10.20 -21.70 -42.84
CA LEU A 273 -11.51 -21.19 -42.44
C LEU A 273 -11.81 -21.42 -40.96
N GLU A 274 -11.24 -22.49 -40.34
CA GLU A 274 -11.43 -22.80 -38.92
C GLU A 274 -10.99 -21.68 -37.97
N HIS A 275 -10.00 -20.89 -38.37
CA HIS A 275 -9.39 -19.85 -37.53
C HIS A 275 -9.46 -18.45 -38.15
N SER A 276 -10.08 -18.32 -39.33
CA SER A 276 -10.14 -17.08 -40.12
C SER A 276 -10.67 -15.88 -39.33
N SER A 277 -11.78 -16.04 -38.61
CA SER A 277 -12.37 -15.00 -37.77
C SER A 277 -11.44 -14.57 -36.63
N MET A 278 -10.87 -15.54 -35.90
CA MET A 278 -9.95 -15.31 -34.78
C MET A 278 -8.65 -14.62 -35.23
N VAL A 279 -8.12 -14.99 -36.39
CA VAL A 279 -6.93 -14.38 -36.99
C VAL A 279 -7.16 -12.92 -37.36
N ALA A 280 -8.25 -12.62 -38.06
CA ALA A 280 -8.61 -11.26 -38.45
C ALA A 280 -8.86 -10.37 -37.23
N THR A 281 -9.59 -10.88 -36.24
CA THR A 281 -9.84 -10.21 -34.97
C THR A 281 -8.51 -9.85 -34.31
N ARG A 282 -7.62 -10.82 -34.05
CA ARG A 282 -6.30 -10.60 -33.40
C ARG A 282 -5.42 -9.59 -34.13
N ALA A 283 -5.44 -9.57 -35.46
CA ALA A 283 -4.72 -8.58 -36.24
C ALA A 283 -5.23 -7.15 -35.97
N GLY A 284 -6.54 -6.96 -35.90
CA GLY A 284 -7.18 -5.70 -35.49
C GLY A 284 -6.76 -5.25 -34.09
N TRP A 285 -6.68 -6.17 -33.13
CA TRP A 285 -6.25 -5.88 -31.76
C TRP A 285 -4.84 -5.30 -31.67
N ILE A 286 -3.90 -5.75 -32.51
CA ILE A 286 -2.52 -5.22 -32.53
C ILE A 286 -2.53 -3.73 -32.87
N ALA A 287 -3.24 -3.34 -33.93
CA ALA A 287 -3.36 -1.94 -34.34
C ALA A 287 -4.10 -1.10 -33.28
N LEU A 288 -5.19 -1.64 -32.74
CA LEU A 288 -6.01 -0.98 -31.73
C LEU A 288 -5.25 -0.76 -30.42
N SER A 289 -4.42 -1.71 -29.98
CA SER A 289 -3.51 -1.52 -28.83
C SER A 289 -2.58 -0.32 -29.03
N GLY A 290 -2.10 -0.09 -30.25
CA GLY A 290 -1.34 1.11 -30.59
C GLY A 290 -2.15 2.41 -30.43
N GLY A 291 -3.42 2.40 -30.84
CA GLY A 291 -4.34 3.53 -30.68
C GLY A 291 -4.69 3.85 -29.22
N VAL A 292 -5.02 2.83 -28.41
CA VAL A 292 -5.34 3.02 -26.98
C VAL A 292 -4.10 3.53 -26.22
N LEU A 293 -2.92 2.97 -26.50
CA LEU A 293 -1.67 3.46 -25.93
C LEU A 293 -1.36 4.89 -26.37
N ALA A 294 -1.64 5.25 -27.62
CA ALA A 294 -1.48 6.61 -28.13
C ALA A 294 -2.34 7.63 -27.36
N LYS A 295 -3.58 7.30 -26.98
CA LYS A 295 -4.42 8.17 -26.13
C LYS A 295 -3.78 8.41 -24.77
N ALA A 296 -3.35 7.34 -24.08
CA ALA A 296 -2.69 7.45 -22.78
C ALA A 296 -1.37 8.25 -22.87
N ALA A 297 -0.57 8.01 -23.91
CA ALA A 297 0.66 8.74 -24.17
C ALA A 297 0.40 10.21 -24.44
N THR A 298 -0.69 10.55 -25.14
CA THR A 298 -1.11 11.93 -25.39
C THR A 298 -1.45 12.65 -24.09
N ILE A 299 -2.28 12.04 -23.24
CA ILE A 299 -2.67 12.61 -21.94
C ILE A 299 -1.44 12.84 -21.06
N ALA A 300 -0.60 11.81 -20.88
CA ALA A 300 0.56 11.90 -20.01
C ALA A 300 1.62 12.88 -20.52
N THR A 301 1.81 12.98 -21.84
CA THR A 301 2.77 13.91 -22.46
C THR A 301 2.31 15.35 -22.32
N ARG A 302 1.04 15.65 -22.66
CA ARG A 302 0.46 16.99 -22.48
C ARG A 302 0.52 17.43 -21.03
N TYR A 303 0.10 16.56 -20.10
CA TYR A 303 0.18 16.86 -18.67
C TYR A 303 1.62 17.09 -18.18
N SER A 304 2.58 16.29 -18.66
CA SER A 304 4.00 16.44 -18.27
C SER A 304 4.64 17.73 -18.78
N CYS A 305 4.06 18.37 -19.80
CA CYS A 305 4.48 19.68 -20.29
C CYS A 305 3.91 20.83 -19.45
N VAL A 306 2.76 20.63 -18.79
CA VAL A 306 2.08 21.63 -17.95
C VAL A 306 2.48 21.50 -16.49
N ARG A 307 2.72 20.28 -16.00
CA ARG A 307 3.02 20.03 -14.60
C ARG A 307 4.46 20.40 -14.28
N HIS A 308 4.62 21.35 -13.37
CA HIS A 308 5.90 21.68 -12.76
C HIS A 308 6.05 20.90 -11.45
N GLN A 309 7.17 20.19 -11.28
CA GLN A 309 7.52 19.54 -10.02
C GLN A 309 9.03 19.32 -9.91
N GLY A 310 9.61 19.74 -8.78
CA GLY A 310 11.01 19.49 -8.45
C GLY A 310 11.97 20.51 -9.03
N ARG A 311 13.26 20.38 -8.70
CA ARG A 311 14.27 21.40 -8.98
C ARG A 311 14.58 21.48 -10.49
N SER A 312 14.50 22.67 -11.08
CA SER A 312 14.99 22.89 -12.44
C SER A 312 16.52 22.92 -12.48
N PRO A 313 17.17 22.23 -13.44
CA PRO A 313 18.62 22.33 -13.65
C PRO A 313 19.07 23.71 -14.12
N LEU A 314 18.17 24.48 -14.73
CA LEU A 314 18.45 25.75 -15.40
C LEU A 314 18.07 26.97 -14.54
N ASP A 315 17.13 26.82 -13.61
CA ASP A 315 16.63 27.89 -12.76
C ASP A 315 16.35 27.35 -11.34
N PRO A 316 17.11 27.73 -10.31
CA PRO A 316 16.91 27.24 -8.95
C PRO A 316 15.63 27.76 -8.27
N ILE A 317 14.96 28.78 -8.83
CA ILE A 317 13.75 29.40 -8.28
C ILE A 317 12.49 28.78 -8.89
N ARG A 318 12.53 28.37 -10.17
CA ARG A 318 11.39 27.76 -10.85
C ARG A 318 11.45 26.24 -10.79
N GLU A 319 10.30 25.62 -10.55
CA GLU A 319 10.18 24.17 -10.68
C GLU A 319 10.31 23.75 -12.16
N ALA A 320 11.01 22.65 -12.43
CA ALA A 320 11.09 22.09 -13.78
C ALA A 320 9.76 21.48 -14.21
N ARG A 321 9.44 21.56 -15.50
CA ARG A 321 8.33 20.76 -16.04
C ARG A 321 8.69 19.29 -15.90
N LEU A 322 7.71 18.42 -15.67
CA LEU A 322 7.97 17.00 -15.51
C LEU A 322 8.73 16.42 -16.70
N ILE A 323 8.37 16.81 -17.93
CA ILE A 323 9.03 16.33 -19.16
C ILE A 323 10.51 16.73 -19.25
N ASP A 324 10.96 17.76 -18.53
CA ASP A 324 12.37 18.20 -18.54
C ASP A 324 13.27 17.22 -17.75
N HIS A 325 12.70 16.32 -16.95
CA HIS A 325 13.45 15.24 -16.29
C HIS A 325 13.65 14.05 -17.24
N ASP A 326 14.90 13.64 -17.46
CA ASP A 326 15.24 12.54 -18.38
C ASP A 326 14.48 11.23 -18.07
N ALA A 327 14.26 10.93 -16.79
CA ALA A 327 13.51 9.75 -16.36
C ALA A 327 12.03 9.81 -16.77
N GLN A 328 11.40 11.00 -16.70
CA GLN A 328 10.03 11.19 -17.16
C GLN A 328 9.98 11.13 -18.70
N ALA A 329 10.89 11.83 -19.38
CA ALA A 329 10.97 11.85 -20.83
C ALA A 329 11.15 10.44 -21.41
N LEU A 330 12.00 9.60 -20.80
CA LEU A 330 12.18 8.21 -21.20
C LEU A 330 10.87 7.40 -21.10
N ARG A 331 10.12 7.53 -20.00
CA ARG A 331 8.85 6.80 -19.80
C ARG A 331 7.79 7.24 -20.82
N LEU A 332 7.66 8.55 -21.04
CA LEU A 332 6.74 9.11 -22.04
C LEU A 332 7.11 8.65 -23.46
N LEU A 333 8.37 8.81 -23.86
CA LEU A 333 8.85 8.46 -25.19
C LEU A 333 8.82 6.95 -25.44
N ARG A 334 8.98 6.12 -24.40
CA ARG A 334 8.75 4.67 -24.50
C ARG A 334 7.29 4.37 -24.85
N GLY A 335 6.33 5.06 -24.22
CA GLY A 335 4.91 4.98 -24.55
C GLY A 335 4.62 5.42 -25.98
N ILE A 336 5.12 6.59 -26.39
CA ILE A 336 4.96 7.16 -27.74
C ILE A 336 5.56 6.22 -28.80
N ALA A 337 6.81 5.82 -28.62
CA ALA A 337 7.51 4.92 -29.55
C ALA A 337 6.76 3.60 -29.75
N SER A 338 6.30 3.00 -28.65
CA SER A 338 5.54 1.75 -28.70
C SER A 338 4.20 1.92 -29.42
N ALA A 339 3.50 3.05 -29.23
CA ALA A 339 2.26 3.35 -29.94
C ALA A 339 2.48 3.47 -31.46
N TYR A 340 3.54 4.16 -31.89
CA TYR A 340 3.92 4.26 -33.31
C TYR A 340 4.26 2.89 -33.90
N VAL A 341 5.07 2.09 -33.21
CA VAL A 341 5.45 0.74 -33.66
C VAL A 341 4.22 -0.14 -33.81
N LEU A 342 3.32 -0.17 -32.82
CA LEU A 342 2.11 -0.98 -32.87
C LEU A 342 1.14 -0.55 -33.98
N LYS A 343 0.93 0.76 -34.18
CA LYS A 343 0.07 1.26 -35.27
C LYS A 343 0.66 0.90 -36.64
N LEU A 344 1.95 1.13 -36.87
CA LEU A 344 2.59 0.83 -38.15
C LEU A 344 2.66 -0.68 -38.44
N ALA A 345 3.01 -1.49 -37.44
CA ALA A 345 3.04 -2.94 -37.57
C ALA A 345 1.63 -3.52 -37.82
N GLY A 346 0.61 -3.02 -37.12
CA GLY A 346 -0.77 -3.41 -37.34
C GLY A 346 -1.28 -3.03 -38.73
N GLN A 347 -0.92 -1.84 -39.23
CA GLN A 347 -1.24 -1.43 -40.59
C GLN A 347 -0.58 -2.30 -41.65
N TRP A 348 0.70 -2.63 -41.48
CA TRP A 348 1.40 -3.58 -42.36
C TRP A 348 0.65 -4.91 -42.43
N LEU A 349 0.29 -5.44 -41.26
CA LEU A 349 -0.43 -6.72 -41.16
C LEU A 349 -1.79 -6.68 -41.88
N LEU A 350 -2.58 -5.62 -41.66
CA LEU A 350 -3.96 -5.51 -42.17
C LEU A 350 -4.04 -5.08 -43.64
N LEU A 351 -3.10 -4.28 -44.15
CA LEU A 351 -3.22 -3.65 -45.47
C LEU A 351 -2.38 -4.29 -46.56
N ASP A 352 -1.24 -4.88 -46.22
CA ASP A 352 -0.21 -5.23 -47.20
C ASP A 352 -0.22 -6.72 -47.56
N ALA A 353 -1.39 -7.36 -47.48
CA ALA A 353 -1.62 -8.80 -47.71
C ALA A 353 -0.71 -9.72 -46.88
N ALA A 354 -0.12 -9.18 -45.81
CA ALA A 354 0.73 -9.91 -44.88
C ALA A 354 -0.10 -10.93 -44.09
N LEU A 355 -1.35 -10.60 -43.73
CA LEU A 355 -2.21 -11.47 -42.93
C LEU A 355 -2.33 -12.89 -43.49
N ASP A 356 -2.54 -13.04 -44.80
CA ASP A 356 -2.72 -14.34 -45.47
C ASP A 356 -1.43 -15.16 -45.58
N ARG A 357 -0.28 -14.52 -45.39
CA ARG A 357 1.05 -15.15 -45.45
C ARG A 357 1.54 -15.60 -44.07
N GLN A 358 1.02 -15.00 -43.01
CA GLN A 358 1.51 -15.26 -41.66
C GLN A 358 0.76 -16.42 -40.99
N PRO A 359 1.44 -17.27 -40.21
CA PRO A 359 0.78 -18.34 -39.50
C PRO A 359 -0.04 -17.81 -38.31
N GLU A 360 -1.17 -18.46 -38.02
CA GLU A 360 -2.10 -18.07 -36.94
C GLU A 360 -1.40 -17.96 -35.57
N TRP A 361 -0.49 -18.89 -35.26
CA TRP A 361 0.23 -18.88 -33.98
C TRP A 361 1.11 -17.63 -33.80
N LEU A 362 1.66 -17.07 -34.88
CA LEU A 362 2.46 -15.87 -34.82
C LEU A 362 1.58 -14.65 -34.53
N ILE A 363 0.43 -14.56 -35.20
CA ILE A 363 -0.54 -13.48 -34.99
C ILE A 363 -1.07 -13.52 -33.55
N GLY A 364 -1.32 -14.73 -33.02
CA GLY A 364 -1.62 -14.94 -31.60
C GLY A 364 -0.54 -14.39 -30.67
N ALA A 365 0.73 -14.73 -30.90
CA ALA A 365 1.84 -14.20 -30.10
C ALA A 365 1.97 -12.67 -30.19
N LEU A 366 1.83 -12.09 -31.39
CA LEU A 366 1.93 -10.65 -31.58
C LEU A 366 0.79 -9.89 -30.90
N LYS A 367 -0.45 -10.41 -30.95
CA LYS A 367 -1.57 -9.88 -30.18
C LYS A 367 -1.25 -9.92 -28.69
N ALA A 368 -0.77 -11.05 -28.17
CA ALA A 368 -0.43 -11.19 -26.76
C ALA A 368 0.60 -10.14 -26.33
N ILE A 369 1.68 -9.98 -27.11
CA ILE A 369 2.73 -8.99 -26.84
C ILE A 369 2.21 -7.57 -26.93
N ALA A 370 1.42 -7.23 -27.97
CA ALA A 370 0.87 -5.90 -28.17
C ALA A 370 -0.08 -5.49 -27.02
N CYS A 371 -0.99 -6.39 -26.63
CA CYS A 371 -1.93 -6.14 -25.53
C CYS A 371 -1.20 -5.99 -24.18
N THR A 372 -0.24 -6.87 -23.87
CA THR A 372 0.56 -6.77 -22.63
C THR A 372 1.39 -5.49 -22.61
N LEU A 373 2.06 -5.17 -23.71
CA LEU A 373 2.86 -3.95 -23.82
C LEU A 373 1.99 -2.70 -23.64
N SER A 374 0.82 -2.67 -24.27
CA SER A 374 -0.14 -1.57 -24.12
C SER A 374 -0.58 -1.42 -22.66
N ALA A 375 -1.01 -2.51 -22.00
CA ALA A 375 -1.48 -2.49 -20.63
C ALA A 375 -0.40 -2.00 -19.64
N ASP A 376 0.82 -2.54 -19.74
CA ASP A 376 1.94 -2.18 -18.87
C ASP A 376 2.31 -0.69 -19.05
N LEU A 377 2.35 -0.21 -20.28
CA LEU A 377 2.74 1.16 -20.58
C LEU A 377 1.65 2.18 -20.25
N ILE A 378 0.36 1.86 -20.45
CA ILE A 378 -0.75 2.73 -20.04
C ILE A 378 -0.69 2.96 -18.53
N GLU A 379 -0.48 1.91 -17.74
CA GLU A 379 -0.34 2.04 -16.28
C GLU A 379 0.94 2.82 -15.90
N ASP A 380 2.06 2.63 -16.61
CA ASP A 380 3.26 3.43 -16.40
C ASP A 380 3.04 4.92 -16.72
N LEU A 381 2.31 5.22 -17.79
CA LEU A 381 1.93 6.59 -18.19
C LEU A 381 0.92 7.21 -17.22
N ARG A 382 0.01 6.41 -16.66
CA ARG A 382 -0.89 6.84 -15.57
C ARG A 382 -0.07 7.28 -14.35
N ARG A 383 0.95 6.50 -13.99
CA ARG A 383 1.90 6.85 -12.91
C ARG A 383 2.76 8.08 -13.25
N CYS A 384 3.05 8.33 -14.52
CA CYS A 384 3.69 9.58 -14.97
C CYS A 384 2.85 10.82 -14.66
N CYS A 385 1.53 10.66 -14.47
CA CYS A 385 0.62 11.74 -14.10
C CYS A 385 0.48 11.95 -12.57
N GLY A 386 1.17 11.16 -11.75
CA GLY A 386 1.13 11.24 -10.29
C GLY A 386 -0.26 10.97 -9.71
N GLY A 387 -0.60 11.62 -8.59
CA GLY A 387 -1.90 11.45 -7.93
C GLY A 387 -3.09 11.84 -8.81
N ASN A 388 -2.94 12.87 -9.65
CA ASN A 388 -4.00 13.31 -10.57
C ASN A 388 -4.33 12.25 -11.63
N GLY A 389 -3.37 11.39 -12.00
CA GLY A 389 -3.62 10.25 -12.88
C GLY A 389 -4.47 9.14 -12.25
N TYR A 390 -4.83 9.23 -10.97
CA TYR A 390 -5.70 8.25 -10.31
C TYR A 390 -7.19 8.61 -10.40
N LEU A 391 -7.52 9.85 -10.77
CA LEU A 391 -8.91 10.29 -10.92
C LEU A 391 -9.51 9.72 -12.22
N LEU A 392 -10.78 9.29 -12.21
CA LEU A 392 -11.45 8.81 -13.43
C LEU A 392 -11.55 9.92 -14.50
N ASN A 393 -11.79 11.17 -14.09
CA ASN A 393 -11.82 12.34 -14.99
C ASN A 393 -10.43 12.73 -15.54
N SER A 394 -9.36 12.03 -15.14
CA SER A 394 -8.06 12.13 -15.82
C SER A 394 -8.08 11.49 -17.20
N GLY A 395 -9.11 10.69 -17.52
CA GLY A 395 -9.22 9.89 -18.75
C GLY A 395 -8.29 8.68 -18.75
N ILE A 396 -7.02 8.86 -18.37
CA ILE A 396 -5.99 7.81 -18.40
C ILE A 396 -6.26 6.68 -17.38
N ALA A 397 -6.91 6.97 -16.25
CA ALA A 397 -7.34 5.94 -15.29
C ALA A 397 -8.37 4.98 -15.91
N LYS A 398 -9.40 5.52 -16.58
CA LYS A 398 -10.41 4.72 -17.28
C LYS A 398 -9.80 3.94 -18.45
N ILE A 399 -8.96 4.57 -19.26
CA ILE A 399 -8.20 3.89 -20.33
C ILE A 399 -7.38 2.71 -19.78
N SER A 400 -6.77 2.86 -18.59
CA SER A 400 -6.04 1.77 -17.93
C SER A 400 -6.96 0.61 -17.59
N LEU A 401 -8.10 0.86 -16.93
CA LEU A 401 -9.06 -0.16 -16.52
C LEU A 401 -9.67 -0.90 -17.73
N ASP A 402 -10.13 -0.16 -18.73
CA ASP A 402 -10.81 -0.71 -19.91
C ASP A 402 -9.85 -1.48 -20.84
N ASN A 403 -8.54 -1.25 -20.76
CA ASN A 403 -7.58 -1.98 -21.58
C ASN A 403 -7.18 -3.34 -20.99
N LEU A 404 -7.44 -3.62 -19.70
CA LEU A 404 -6.91 -4.81 -19.01
C LEU A 404 -7.50 -6.12 -19.53
N TRP A 405 -8.79 -6.18 -19.87
CA TRP A 405 -9.44 -7.43 -20.29
C TRP A 405 -8.86 -7.98 -21.62
N ARG A 406 -8.27 -7.11 -22.43
CA ARG A 406 -7.69 -7.40 -23.75
C ARG A 406 -6.47 -8.33 -23.69
N VAL A 407 -5.83 -8.45 -22.52
CA VAL A 407 -4.75 -9.41 -22.30
C VAL A 407 -5.30 -10.84 -22.13
N THR A 408 -6.56 -10.98 -21.73
CA THR A 408 -7.19 -12.28 -21.43
C THR A 408 -8.09 -12.77 -22.58
N ALA A 409 -8.92 -11.90 -23.15
CA ALA A 409 -9.83 -12.26 -24.23
C ALA A 409 -9.09 -12.61 -25.53
N GLU A 410 -9.72 -13.34 -26.46
CA GLU A 410 -9.11 -13.78 -27.74
C GLU A 410 -7.81 -14.60 -27.59
N GLY A 411 -7.63 -15.20 -26.41
CA GLY A 411 -6.52 -16.07 -26.04
C GLY A 411 -5.64 -15.46 -24.95
N ASP A 412 -5.47 -16.23 -23.87
CA ASP A 412 -4.58 -15.89 -22.76
C ASP A 412 -3.13 -15.74 -23.22
N VAL A 413 -2.42 -14.74 -22.69
CA VAL A 413 -1.03 -14.41 -23.06
C VAL A 413 -0.10 -15.61 -22.93
N GLN A 414 -0.17 -16.33 -21.81
CA GLN A 414 0.75 -17.45 -21.56
C GLN A 414 0.44 -18.63 -22.47
N VAL A 415 -0.84 -18.89 -22.73
CA VAL A 415 -1.28 -19.93 -23.67
C VAL A 415 -0.80 -19.63 -25.09
N LEU A 416 -1.00 -18.40 -25.57
CA LEU A 416 -0.60 -17.99 -26.92
C LEU A 416 0.93 -18.00 -27.10
N LEU A 417 1.68 -17.44 -26.14
CA LEU A 417 3.14 -17.44 -26.20
C LEU A 417 3.72 -18.85 -26.07
N SER A 418 3.15 -19.71 -25.22
CA SER A 418 3.57 -21.11 -25.12
C SER A 418 3.31 -21.88 -26.41
N TYR A 419 2.15 -21.69 -27.03
CA TYR A 419 1.80 -22.33 -28.29
C TYR A 419 2.72 -21.88 -29.42
N ALA A 420 2.96 -20.57 -29.55
CA ALA A 420 3.89 -20.01 -30.52
C ALA A 420 5.32 -20.50 -30.30
N GLY A 421 5.80 -20.51 -29.05
CA GLY A 421 7.15 -20.99 -28.72
C GLY A 421 7.37 -22.46 -29.11
N ARG A 422 6.39 -23.34 -28.83
CA ARG A 422 6.44 -24.74 -29.28
C ARG A 422 6.49 -24.84 -30.80
N LYS A 423 5.65 -24.08 -31.51
CA LYS A 423 5.64 -24.06 -32.98
C LYS A 423 6.94 -23.55 -33.57
N MET A 424 7.55 -22.54 -32.95
CA MET A 424 8.85 -22.04 -33.35
C MET A 424 9.95 -23.08 -33.20
N ARG A 425 9.95 -23.91 -32.13
CA ARG A 425 10.94 -24.98 -31.97
C ARG A 425 10.91 -26.03 -33.07
N GLU A 426 9.73 -26.31 -33.63
CA GLU A 426 9.54 -27.27 -34.73
C GLU A 426 10.16 -26.77 -36.05
N LEU A 427 10.48 -25.47 -36.16
CA LEU A 427 11.06 -24.84 -37.35
C LEU A 427 12.60 -24.82 -37.29
N ALA A 428 13.25 -24.99 -38.44
CA ALA A 428 14.70 -24.82 -38.56
C ALA A 428 15.10 -23.35 -38.40
N GLN A 429 16.31 -23.08 -37.89
CA GLN A 429 16.87 -21.71 -37.87
C GLN A 429 16.88 -21.13 -39.29
N GLY A 430 16.31 -19.94 -39.47
CA GLY A 430 16.17 -19.29 -40.77
C GLY A 430 14.91 -19.65 -41.56
N SER A 431 14.21 -20.75 -41.23
CA SER A 431 12.94 -21.14 -41.88
C SER A 431 11.70 -20.44 -41.31
N LEU A 432 11.88 -19.63 -40.26
CA LEU A 432 10.79 -18.87 -39.64
C LEU A 432 10.25 -17.77 -40.56
N PHE A 433 10.98 -17.35 -41.61
CA PHE A 433 10.59 -16.22 -42.48
C PHE A 433 11.09 -16.35 -43.92
N HIS A 434 10.39 -15.67 -44.84
CA HIS A 434 10.80 -15.47 -46.22
C HIS A 434 11.83 -14.32 -46.33
N GLU A 435 12.81 -14.45 -47.23
CA GLU A 435 13.87 -13.45 -47.48
C GLU A 435 13.31 -12.08 -47.92
N GLU A 436 12.11 -12.05 -48.51
CA GLU A 436 11.46 -10.85 -49.06
C GLU A 436 10.93 -9.85 -48.00
N ASP A 437 10.98 -10.21 -46.71
CA ASP A 437 10.52 -9.34 -45.61
C ASP A 437 11.68 -8.56 -44.94
N GLU A 438 12.92 -8.56 -45.46
CA GLU A 438 14.03 -7.78 -44.87
C GLU A 438 13.87 -6.26 -45.12
N SER A 439 13.79 -5.49 -44.04
CA SER A 439 13.79 -4.02 -44.10
C SER A 439 15.22 -3.51 -44.27
N SER A 440 15.40 -2.54 -45.18
CA SER A 440 16.63 -1.76 -45.34
C SER A 440 16.94 -0.80 -44.19
N ILE A 441 15.93 -0.43 -43.40
CA ILE A 441 16.07 0.39 -42.19
C ILE A 441 16.76 -0.46 -41.11
N PRO A 442 17.88 0.01 -40.56
CA PRO A 442 18.61 -0.71 -39.53
C PRO A 442 17.77 -0.78 -38.24
N ILE A 443 17.23 -1.96 -37.97
CA ILE A 443 16.67 -2.33 -36.67
C ILE A 443 17.83 -2.63 -35.72
N SER A 444 17.66 -2.35 -34.41
CA SER A 444 18.69 -2.66 -33.40
C SER A 444 19.26 -4.08 -33.58
N ILE A 445 20.56 -4.17 -33.84
CA ILE A 445 21.30 -5.43 -33.98
C ILE A 445 21.13 -6.28 -32.72
N ASP A 446 21.07 -5.63 -31.56
CA ASP A 446 20.88 -6.30 -30.28
C ASP A 446 19.47 -6.87 -30.11
N LEU A 447 18.44 -6.21 -30.66
CA LEU A 447 17.07 -6.76 -30.68
C LEU A 447 17.00 -8.02 -31.56
N ARG A 448 17.62 -7.98 -32.75
CA ARG A 448 17.75 -9.17 -33.63
C ARG A 448 18.53 -10.27 -32.90
N ARG A 449 19.69 -9.96 -32.33
CA ARG A 449 20.52 -10.92 -31.57
C ARG A 449 19.75 -11.54 -30.41
N ARG A 450 18.96 -10.76 -29.67
CA ARG A 450 18.09 -11.22 -28.59
C ARG A 450 17.11 -12.29 -29.07
N ALA A 451 16.39 -12.01 -30.16
CA ALA A 451 15.46 -12.95 -30.75
C ALA A 451 16.18 -14.25 -31.15
N HIS A 452 17.21 -14.17 -31.99
CA HIS A 452 17.94 -15.36 -32.48
C HIS A 452 18.52 -16.22 -31.36
N ARG A 453 19.16 -15.60 -30.35
CA ARG A 453 19.78 -16.31 -29.24
C ARG A 453 18.76 -16.99 -28.33
N THR A 454 17.63 -16.34 -28.03
CA THR A 454 16.59 -16.94 -27.19
C THR A 454 15.94 -18.16 -27.86
N HIS A 455 15.72 -18.10 -29.18
CA HIS A 455 15.22 -19.25 -29.93
C HIS A 455 16.21 -20.41 -29.98
N GLU A 456 17.51 -20.15 -30.17
CA GLU A 456 18.54 -21.18 -30.09
C GLU A 456 18.50 -21.90 -28.73
N ILE A 457 18.39 -21.13 -27.64
CA ILE A 457 18.31 -21.68 -26.27
C ILE A 457 17.02 -22.47 -26.06
N ALA A 458 15.88 -21.96 -26.52
CA ALA A 458 14.60 -22.66 -26.43
C ALA A 458 14.64 -24.00 -27.18
N ARG A 459 15.28 -24.05 -28.36
CA ARG A 459 15.47 -25.28 -29.13
C ARG A 459 16.38 -26.28 -28.42
N ASN A 460 17.38 -25.81 -27.68
CA ASN A 460 18.32 -26.68 -26.98
C ASN A 460 17.79 -27.20 -25.63
N ARG A 461 17.04 -26.38 -24.89
CA ARG A 461 16.56 -26.72 -23.54
C ARG A 461 15.20 -27.40 -23.52
N CYS A 462 14.37 -27.16 -24.53
CA CYS A 462 13.05 -27.80 -24.70
C CYS A 462 12.07 -27.62 -23.54
N ASP A 463 12.17 -26.54 -22.75
CA ASP A 463 11.20 -26.21 -21.68
C ASP A 463 10.29 -25.02 -22.04
N SER A 464 9.15 -24.95 -21.36
CA SER A 464 8.10 -23.96 -21.64
C SER A 464 8.49 -22.52 -21.29
N VAL A 465 9.44 -22.32 -20.36
CA VAL A 465 9.88 -20.98 -19.96
C VAL A 465 10.68 -20.34 -21.09
N PHE A 466 11.61 -21.09 -21.70
CA PHE A 466 12.35 -20.58 -22.86
C PHE A 466 11.50 -20.53 -24.13
N ASP A 467 10.49 -21.38 -24.29
CA ASP A 467 9.52 -21.27 -25.39
C ASP A 467 8.80 -19.92 -25.37
N ILE A 468 8.26 -19.54 -24.20
CA ILE A 468 7.60 -18.25 -24.00
C ILE A 468 8.58 -17.09 -24.21
N ALA A 469 9.80 -17.21 -23.69
CA ALA A 469 10.84 -16.19 -23.84
C ALA A 469 11.22 -15.98 -25.32
N ALA A 470 11.38 -17.06 -26.08
CA ALA A 470 11.68 -17.02 -27.50
C ALA A 470 10.52 -16.43 -28.31
N ALA A 471 9.28 -16.87 -28.06
CA ALA A 471 8.09 -16.32 -28.70
C ALA A 471 7.96 -14.80 -28.45
N ARG A 472 8.19 -14.36 -27.21
CA ARG A 472 8.15 -12.94 -26.85
C ARG A 472 9.26 -12.14 -27.54
N ALA A 473 10.51 -12.59 -27.44
CA ALA A 473 11.64 -11.90 -28.04
C ALA A 473 11.52 -11.78 -29.56
N TYR A 474 11.05 -12.83 -30.23
CA TYR A 474 10.79 -12.78 -31.67
C TYR A 474 9.63 -11.87 -32.01
N GLY A 475 8.51 -11.94 -31.29
CA GLY A 475 7.37 -11.08 -31.58
C GLY A 475 7.70 -9.59 -31.37
N GLU A 476 8.45 -9.23 -30.33
CA GLU A 476 8.95 -7.86 -30.12
C GLU A 476 9.84 -7.39 -31.28
N TRP A 477 10.72 -8.25 -31.79
CA TRP A 477 11.53 -7.96 -32.97
C TRP A 477 10.68 -7.81 -34.25
N ILE A 478 9.68 -8.65 -34.44
CA ILE A 478 8.78 -8.62 -35.61
C ILE A 478 7.95 -7.35 -35.64
N LEU A 479 7.45 -6.88 -34.49
CA LEU A 479 6.71 -5.60 -34.42
C LEU A 479 7.58 -4.44 -34.91
N ALA A 480 8.83 -4.34 -34.44
CA ALA A 480 9.78 -3.32 -34.92
C ALA A 480 10.07 -3.47 -36.43
N ARG A 481 10.20 -4.71 -36.91
CA ARG A 481 10.46 -5.01 -38.32
C ARG A 481 9.31 -4.58 -39.22
N TRP A 482 8.08 -4.96 -38.90
CA TRP A 482 6.91 -4.58 -39.69
C TRP A 482 6.63 -3.09 -39.64
N ALA A 483 6.88 -2.43 -38.50
CA ALA A 483 6.83 -0.98 -38.42
C ALA A 483 7.84 -0.31 -39.37
N SER A 484 9.05 -0.88 -39.49
CA SER A 484 10.10 -0.39 -40.39
C SER A 484 9.75 -0.61 -41.86
N LEU A 485 9.26 -1.79 -42.24
CA LEU A 485 8.76 -2.07 -43.60
C LEU A 485 7.62 -1.12 -44.00
N ARG A 486 6.70 -0.85 -43.08
CA ARG A 486 5.62 0.10 -43.32
C ARG A 486 6.15 1.51 -43.52
N LEU A 487 7.12 1.93 -42.72
CA LEU A 487 7.78 3.23 -42.85
C LEU A 487 8.49 3.36 -44.20
N GLU A 488 9.24 2.35 -44.64
CA GLU A 488 9.91 2.33 -45.96
C GLU A 488 8.91 2.47 -47.10
N LYS A 489 7.81 1.71 -47.04
CA LYS A 489 6.77 1.75 -48.07
C LYS A 489 6.12 3.13 -48.16
N LEU A 490 5.98 3.82 -47.04
CA LEU A 490 5.39 5.16 -46.99
C LEU A 490 6.42 6.27 -47.29
N ALA A 491 7.72 6.02 -47.12
CA ALA A 491 8.77 7.03 -47.24
C ALA A 491 8.72 7.83 -48.56
N PRO A 492 8.51 7.22 -49.74
CA PRO A 492 8.38 7.97 -51.01
C PRO A 492 7.19 8.94 -51.04
N LEU A 493 6.17 8.71 -50.20
CA LEU A 493 4.93 9.49 -50.16
C LEU A 493 4.96 10.62 -49.13
N LEU A 494 5.90 10.63 -48.17
CA LEU A 494 5.91 11.58 -47.05
C LEU A 494 6.28 13.01 -47.47
N GLY A 495 7.07 13.17 -48.54
CA GLY A 495 7.59 14.46 -48.99
C GLY A 495 8.48 15.19 -47.97
N SER A 496 8.86 14.54 -46.87
CA SER A 496 9.61 15.10 -45.75
C SER A 496 10.58 14.06 -45.19
N THR A 497 11.88 14.35 -45.25
CA THR A 497 12.94 13.52 -44.65
C THR A 497 12.91 13.59 -43.12
N GLU A 498 12.51 14.73 -42.56
CA GLU A 498 12.40 14.93 -41.11
C GLU A 498 11.40 13.96 -40.46
N THR A 499 10.26 13.72 -41.11
CA THR A 499 9.23 12.80 -40.63
C THR A 499 9.74 11.37 -40.56
N PHE A 500 10.46 10.96 -41.61
CA PHE A 500 11.08 9.65 -41.67
C PHE A 500 12.09 9.47 -40.53
N ASP A 501 12.99 10.45 -40.34
CA ASP A 501 14.00 10.42 -39.29
C ASP A 501 13.40 10.35 -37.88
N VAL A 502 12.31 11.09 -37.62
CA VAL A 502 11.63 11.06 -36.32
C VAL A 502 11.02 9.69 -36.04
N VAL A 503 10.32 9.09 -37.01
CA VAL A 503 9.71 7.77 -36.83
C VAL A 503 10.77 6.69 -36.71
N GLN A 504 11.86 6.78 -37.48
CA GLN A 504 13.00 5.87 -37.33
C GLN A 504 13.61 5.95 -35.92
N LYS A 505 13.82 7.15 -35.37
CA LYS A 505 14.29 7.33 -33.98
C LYS A 505 13.32 6.76 -32.96
N LEU A 506 12.00 6.88 -33.18
CA LEU A 506 10.99 6.26 -32.31
C LEU A 506 11.09 4.72 -32.35
N ILE A 507 11.27 4.11 -33.53
CA ILE A 507 11.51 2.66 -33.66
C ILE A 507 12.79 2.25 -32.91
N SER A 508 13.85 3.07 -32.98
CA SER A 508 15.08 2.84 -32.19
C SER A 508 14.81 2.91 -30.69
N VAL A 509 14.07 3.92 -30.19
CA VAL A 509 13.70 4.02 -28.76
C VAL A 509 12.94 2.77 -28.30
N TYR A 510 11.94 2.33 -29.06
CA TYR A 510 11.23 1.07 -28.79
C TYR A 510 12.22 -0.10 -28.66
N SER A 511 13.10 -0.25 -29.66
CA SER A 511 14.06 -1.35 -29.71
C SER A 511 15.02 -1.36 -28.52
N HIS A 512 15.58 -0.21 -28.14
CA HIS A 512 16.47 -0.09 -26.98
C HIS A 512 15.74 -0.34 -25.66
N CYS A 513 14.52 0.17 -25.49
CA CYS A 513 13.72 -0.09 -24.30
C CYS A 513 13.40 -1.58 -24.16
N VAL A 514 13.08 -2.26 -25.26
CA VAL A 514 12.82 -3.71 -25.28
C VAL A 514 14.10 -4.49 -24.94
N VAL A 515 15.24 -4.17 -25.55
CA VAL A 515 16.54 -4.83 -25.28
C VAL A 515 16.95 -4.69 -23.81
N SER A 516 16.71 -3.52 -23.21
CA SER A 516 17.06 -3.21 -21.82
C SER A 516 16.20 -3.96 -20.79
N MET A 517 15.07 -4.54 -21.20
CA MET A 517 14.17 -5.28 -20.33
C MET A 517 14.31 -6.79 -20.57
N PRO A 518 14.93 -7.54 -19.64
CA PRO A 518 15.02 -8.99 -19.79
C PRO A 518 13.61 -9.60 -19.75
N CYS A 519 13.30 -10.50 -20.69
CA CYS A 519 12.12 -11.36 -20.56
C CYS A 519 12.41 -12.52 -19.59
N SER A 520 11.36 -13.07 -18.98
CA SER A 520 11.46 -14.23 -18.08
C SER A 520 12.32 -15.34 -18.69
N GLY A 521 13.28 -15.88 -17.94
CA GLY A 521 14.24 -16.89 -18.41
C GLY A 521 15.54 -16.32 -18.99
N MET A 522 15.56 -15.09 -19.53
CA MET A 522 16.80 -14.46 -20.02
C MET A 522 17.66 -13.84 -18.92
N SER A 523 17.06 -13.41 -17.81
CA SER A 523 17.80 -12.93 -16.63
C SER A 523 18.70 -14.00 -16.00
N LEU A 524 18.53 -15.27 -16.41
CA LEU A 524 19.36 -16.41 -16.03
C LEU A 524 20.58 -16.61 -16.94
N LEU A 525 20.73 -15.83 -18.01
CA LEU A 525 21.82 -15.94 -18.96
C LEU A 525 22.91 -14.89 -18.64
N PRO A 526 24.16 -15.32 -18.35
CA PRO A 526 25.27 -14.41 -18.03
C PRO A 526 25.59 -13.39 -19.14
N GLU A 527 25.25 -13.74 -20.38
CA GLU A 527 25.53 -12.98 -21.60
C GLU A 527 24.66 -11.71 -21.73
N TRP A 528 23.57 -11.58 -20.95
CA TRP A 528 22.58 -10.52 -21.09
C TRP A 528 22.65 -9.49 -19.95
N SER A 529 23.82 -8.85 -19.80
CA SER A 529 23.97 -7.64 -18.98
C SER A 529 23.87 -6.40 -19.87
N PRO A 530 23.09 -5.36 -19.49
CA PRO A 530 23.02 -4.11 -20.25
C PRO A 530 24.42 -3.52 -20.45
N ARG A 531 24.82 -3.29 -21.70
CA ARG A 531 26.12 -2.65 -21.98
C ARG A 531 25.99 -1.16 -21.72
N GLN A 532 26.97 -0.56 -21.04
CA GLN A 532 26.96 0.86 -20.70
C GLN A 532 26.68 1.78 -21.90
N GLY A 533 27.23 1.46 -23.08
CA GLY A 533 26.97 2.24 -24.31
C GLY A 533 25.52 2.21 -24.82
N GLN A 534 24.74 1.16 -24.54
CA GLN A 534 23.32 1.09 -24.96
C GLN A 534 22.45 2.08 -24.19
N HIS A 535 22.79 2.34 -22.92
CA HIS A 535 22.05 3.29 -22.09
C HIS A 535 22.30 4.73 -22.53
N GLU A 536 23.55 5.07 -22.86
CA GLU A 536 23.95 6.39 -23.35
C GLU A 536 23.29 6.73 -24.69
N GLU A 537 23.22 5.76 -25.62
CA GLU A 537 22.54 5.91 -26.91
C GLU A 537 21.04 6.16 -26.73
N LEU A 538 20.37 5.39 -25.87
CA LEU A 538 18.95 5.58 -25.56
C LEU A 538 18.68 6.97 -24.96
N LEU A 539 19.51 7.43 -24.02
CA LEU A 539 19.36 8.77 -23.45
C LEU A 539 19.60 9.87 -24.49
N SER A 540 20.51 9.67 -25.43
CA SER A 540 20.73 10.59 -26.55
C SER A 540 19.49 10.71 -27.44
N LEU A 541 18.88 9.57 -27.81
CA LEU A 541 17.62 9.54 -28.57
C LEU A 541 16.48 10.25 -27.80
N VAL A 542 16.34 9.96 -26.51
CA VAL A 542 15.34 10.58 -25.64
C VAL A 542 15.49 12.10 -25.59
N ARG A 543 16.72 12.59 -25.39
CA ARG A 543 17.00 14.03 -25.35
C ARG A 543 16.75 14.71 -26.70
N GLY A 544 17.02 14.02 -27.81
CA GLY A 544 16.77 14.52 -29.17
C GLY A 544 15.28 14.55 -29.54
N LEU A 545 14.48 13.61 -29.06
CA LEU A 545 13.03 13.54 -29.35
C LEU A 545 12.17 14.35 -28.38
N ARG A 546 12.64 14.61 -27.16
CA ARG A 546 11.90 15.36 -26.14
C ARG A 546 11.33 16.71 -26.63
N PRO A 547 12.06 17.57 -27.37
CA PRO A 547 11.54 18.86 -27.81
C PRO A 547 10.32 18.77 -28.73
N ILE A 548 10.18 17.66 -29.46
CA ILE A 548 9.09 17.42 -30.40
C ILE A 548 8.03 16.44 -29.86
N ALA A 549 8.10 16.06 -28.58
CA ALA A 549 7.20 15.07 -27.98
C ALA A 549 5.71 15.47 -28.14
N ILE A 550 5.38 16.76 -27.99
CA ILE A 550 4.01 17.26 -28.25
C ILE A 550 3.60 17.02 -29.70
N SER A 551 4.45 17.38 -30.67
CA SER A 551 4.15 17.17 -32.10
C SER A 551 3.91 15.69 -32.42
N THR A 552 4.63 14.77 -31.76
CA THR A 552 4.43 13.33 -31.98
C THR A 552 3.10 12.81 -31.44
N VAL A 553 2.57 13.36 -30.33
CA VAL A 553 1.27 12.95 -29.79
C VAL A 553 0.10 13.71 -30.42
N ASP A 554 0.31 14.97 -30.81
CA ASP A 554 -0.70 15.75 -31.52
C ASP A 554 -0.94 15.22 -32.95
N ALA A 555 0.03 14.51 -33.52
CA ALA A 555 -0.11 13.84 -34.81
C ALA A 555 -1.19 12.74 -34.82
N PHE A 556 -1.55 12.19 -33.66
CA PHE A 556 -2.70 11.28 -33.53
C PHE A 556 -4.05 12.00 -33.74
N GLU A 557 -4.07 13.33 -33.62
CA GLU A 557 -5.24 14.21 -33.83
C GLU A 557 -6.44 13.93 -32.91
N TYR A 558 -6.24 13.34 -31.73
CA TYR A 558 -7.34 13.16 -30.78
C TYR A 558 -7.87 14.51 -30.27
N SER A 559 -9.19 14.65 -30.34
CA SER A 559 -9.97 15.68 -29.65
C SER A 559 -10.05 15.40 -28.15
N ASP A 560 -10.41 16.41 -27.35
CA ASP A 560 -10.56 16.25 -25.91
C ASP A 560 -11.64 15.20 -25.57
N GLN A 561 -12.73 15.10 -26.35
CA GLN A 561 -13.78 14.09 -26.16
C GLN A 561 -13.26 12.66 -26.39
N GLN A 562 -12.43 12.46 -27.41
CA GLN A 562 -11.83 11.15 -27.70
C GLN A 562 -10.80 10.71 -26.65
N LEU A 563 -10.26 11.67 -25.90
CA LEU A 563 -9.46 11.43 -24.70
C LEU A 563 -10.33 11.31 -23.43
N LEU A 564 -11.61 10.97 -23.58
CA LEU A 564 -12.58 10.80 -22.49
C LEU A 564 -12.78 12.09 -21.68
N ALA A 565 -12.80 13.24 -22.37
CA ALA A 565 -12.86 14.57 -21.76
C ALA A 565 -11.80 14.75 -20.66
N SER A 566 -10.61 14.15 -20.86
CA SER A 566 -9.52 14.15 -19.89
C SER A 566 -9.18 15.56 -19.44
N THR A 567 -9.31 15.81 -18.15
CA THR A 567 -8.86 17.05 -17.50
C THR A 567 -7.36 17.27 -17.64
N LEU A 568 -6.56 16.19 -17.72
CA LEU A 568 -5.10 16.24 -17.81
C LEU A 568 -4.59 16.37 -19.25
N GLY A 569 -5.32 15.77 -20.20
CA GLY A 569 -4.93 15.66 -21.61
C GLY A 569 -5.46 16.76 -22.51
N ARG A 570 -6.03 17.83 -21.93
CA ARG A 570 -6.62 18.94 -22.68
C ARG A 570 -5.65 19.54 -23.67
N LYS A 571 -6.13 19.79 -24.90
CA LYS A 571 -5.31 20.38 -25.96
C LYS A 571 -4.84 21.82 -25.64
N ASP A 572 -5.61 22.56 -24.83
CA ASP A 572 -5.29 23.94 -24.43
C ASP A 572 -4.33 24.04 -23.23
N GLY A 573 -4.02 22.91 -22.58
CA GLY A 573 -3.15 22.87 -21.40
C GLY A 573 -3.75 23.45 -20.11
N LYS A 574 -5.04 23.84 -20.07
CA LYS A 574 -5.72 24.40 -18.89
C LYS A 574 -6.16 23.31 -17.91
N VAL A 575 -5.18 22.59 -17.38
CA VAL A 575 -5.40 21.36 -16.59
C VAL A 575 -6.01 21.65 -15.23
N TYR A 576 -5.48 22.63 -14.49
CA TYR A 576 -5.87 22.86 -13.10
C TYR A 576 -7.28 23.45 -12.98
N GLU A 577 -7.65 24.34 -13.90
CA GLU A 577 -8.98 24.91 -13.98
C GLU A 577 -10.02 23.83 -14.30
N ALA A 578 -9.69 22.92 -15.23
CA ALA A 578 -10.55 21.79 -15.58
C ALA A 578 -10.71 20.79 -14.42
N LEU A 579 -9.61 20.45 -13.72
CA LEU A 579 -9.67 19.58 -12.54
C LEU A 579 -10.60 20.14 -11.46
N LEU A 580 -10.48 21.45 -11.16
CA LEU A 580 -11.32 22.10 -10.17
C LEU A 580 -12.78 22.20 -10.63
N ALA A 581 -13.03 22.48 -11.91
CA ALA A 581 -14.37 22.53 -12.48
C ALA A 581 -15.08 21.17 -12.35
N GLU A 582 -14.39 20.07 -12.67
CA GLU A 582 -14.95 18.72 -12.54
C GLU A 582 -15.17 18.32 -11.08
N ALA A 583 -14.23 18.63 -10.17
CA ALA A 583 -14.40 18.36 -8.75
C ALA A 583 -15.65 19.05 -8.18
N ARG A 584 -15.97 20.28 -8.62
CA ARG A 584 -17.19 21.00 -8.20
C ARG A 584 -18.48 20.39 -8.75
N ARG A 585 -18.43 19.68 -9.88
CA ARG A 585 -19.60 19.03 -10.50
C ARG A 585 -19.96 17.70 -9.86
N ALA A 586 -19.00 17.06 -9.19
CA ALA A 586 -19.15 15.74 -8.57
C ALA A 586 -20.37 15.70 -7.62
N PRO A 587 -21.12 14.58 -7.56
CA PRO A 587 -22.35 14.49 -6.76
C PRO A 587 -22.17 14.88 -5.29
N TRP A 588 -21.06 14.47 -4.69
CA TRP A 588 -20.70 14.73 -3.28
C TRP A 588 -20.41 16.20 -2.99
N SER A 589 -20.13 17.00 -4.03
CA SER A 589 -19.93 18.45 -3.91
C SER A 589 -21.25 19.23 -3.82
N ARG A 590 -22.40 18.57 -4.02
CA ARG A 590 -23.75 19.19 -4.01
C ARG A 590 -24.44 19.14 -2.63
N GLY A 591 -23.84 18.46 -1.65
CA GLY A 591 -24.38 18.28 -0.30
C GLY A 591 -24.30 16.83 0.17
N VAL A 592 -24.63 16.60 1.45
CA VAL A 592 -24.65 15.25 2.06
C VAL A 592 -25.93 14.52 1.61
N PRO A 593 -25.84 13.34 0.95
CA PRO A 593 -27.02 12.57 0.52
C PRO A 593 -27.92 12.15 1.70
N GLU A 594 -29.24 12.06 1.50
CA GLU A 594 -30.21 11.64 2.55
C GLU A 594 -29.85 10.30 3.21
N GLN A 595 -29.30 9.34 2.44
CA GLN A 595 -28.84 8.06 2.98
C GLN A 595 -27.68 8.21 3.98
N HIS A 596 -26.80 9.21 3.77
CA HIS A 596 -25.75 9.56 4.74
C HIS A 596 -26.30 10.37 5.92
N LYS A 597 -27.47 11.01 5.77
CA LYS A 597 -28.20 11.60 6.90
C LYS A 597 -28.91 10.54 7.74
N ALA A 598 -29.37 9.45 7.12
CA ALA A 598 -29.98 8.30 7.81
C ALA A 598 -28.95 7.37 8.49
N LEU A 599 -27.69 7.44 8.06
CA LEU A 599 -26.54 6.87 8.78
C LEU A 599 -26.06 7.78 9.93
N GLN A 600 -26.72 8.91 10.17
CA GLN A 600 -26.60 9.57 11.46
C GLN A 600 -27.35 8.68 12.46
N PRO A 601 -26.68 8.18 13.51
CA PRO A 601 -27.31 7.29 14.49
C PRO A 601 -28.57 7.96 15.06
N GLY A 602 -29.61 7.13 15.26
CA GLY A 602 -31.00 7.47 15.61
C GLY A 602 -31.28 8.91 16.03
N SER A 603 -32.22 9.53 15.32
CA SER A 603 -32.78 10.87 15.54
C SER A 603 -33.64 11.01 16.82
N ASN A 604 -33.19 10.41 17.93
CA ASN A 604 -33.57 10.71 19.32
C ASN A 604 -32.48 10.24 20.30
N PHE A 605 -31.32 9.80 19.81
CA PHE A 605 -30.17 9.52 20.65
C PHE A 605 -29.52 10.86 20.98
N ASN A 606 -29.81 11.37 22.19
CA ASN A 606 -29.05 12.47 22.76
C ASN A 606 -27.94 11.85 23.61
N PRO A 607 -26.66 11.93 23.19
CA PRO A 607 -25.56 11.33 23.93
C PRO A 607 -25.46 11.85 25.38
N GLN A 608 -26.01 13.04 25.66
CA GLN A 608 -26.09 13.62 27.00
C GLN A 608 -26.93 12.76 27.95
N ASP A 609 -27.91 12.02 27.45
CA ASP A 609 -28.78 11.17 28.25
C ASP A 609 -28.05 9.90 28.74
N TYR A 610 -26.90 9.59 28.11
CA TYR A 610 -26.07 8.41 28.40
C TYR A 610 -24.64 8.81 28.85
N GLU A 611 -24.42 10.09 29.16
CA GLU A 611 -23.13 10.57 29.68
C GLU A 611 -22.81 9.90 31.02
N ARG A 612 -21.63 9.26 31.06
CA ARG A 612 -21.11 8.59 32.26
C ARG A 612 -19.67 9.03 32.52
N PRO A 613 -19.20 9.05 33.79
CA PRO A 613 -17.83 9.45 34.11
C PRO A 613 -16.82 8.55 33.39
N GLY A 614 -16.04 9.12 32.47
CA GLY A 614 -14.99 8.40 31.74
C GLY A 614 -15.34 7.97 30.31
N LEU A 615 -16.56 8.26 29.82
CA LEU A 615 -16.96 8.09 28.41
C LEU A 615 -17.44 9.42 27.85
N LYS A 616 -16.73 9.96 26.86
CA LYS A 616 -17.08 11.22 26.20
C LYS A 616 -18.20 11.03 25.19
N GLN A 617 -18.86 12.12 24.83
CA GLN A 617 -19.93 12.15 23.84
C GLN A 617 -19.56 11.42 22.54
N ASP A 618 -18.36 11.71 22.02
CA ASP A 618 -17.75 11.06 20.85
C ASP A 618 -17.59 9.54 21.02
N GLU A 619 -17.24 9.07 22.23
CA GLU A 619 -17.05 7.64 22.52
C GLU A 619 -18.39 6.91 22.69
N ILE A 620 -19.41 7.60 23.19
CA ILE A 620 -20.79 7.10 23.31
C ILE A 620 -21.45 6.96 21.93
N GLU A 621 -21.17 7.89 21.02
CA GLU A 621 -21.57 7.81 19.61
C GLU A 621 -20.88 6.64 18.89
N GLU A 622 -19.57 6.45 19.07
CA GLU A 622 -18.83 5.30 18.52
C GLU A 622 -19.36 3.95 19.04
N LEU A 623 -19.77 3.88 20.32
CA LEU A 623 -20.37 2.67 20.91
C LEU A 623 -21.81 2.44 20.46
N LYS A 624 -22.56 3.51 20.17
CA LYS A 624 -23.90 3.42 19.58
C LYS A 624 -23.86 2.89 18.15
N GLU A 625 -22.91 3.34 17.34
CA GLU A 625 -22.68 2.79 15.99
C GLU A 625 -22.31 1.30 16.02
N ALA A 626 -21.55 0.87 17.05
CA ALA A 626 -21.23 -0.54 17.24
C ALA A 626 -22.46 -1.37 17.64
N PHE A 627 -23.33 -0.84 18.51
CA PHE A 627 -24.58 -1.49 18.90
C PHE A 627 -25.55 -1.66 17.72
N ASP A 628 -25.75 -0.61 16.92
CA ASP A 628 -26.64 -0.61 15.75
C ASP A 628 -26.17 -1.59 14.67
N LEU A 629 -24.89 -1.99 14.68
CA LEU A 629 -24.35 -3.00 13.78
C LEU A 629 -24.70 -4.43 14.20
N PHE A 630 -24.93 -4.67 15.51
CA PHE A 630 -25.32 -5.97 16.05
C PHE A 630 -26.85 -6.14 16.11
N ASP A 631 -27.57 -5.04 16.32
CA ASP A 631 -29.04 -4.95 16.25
C ASP A 631 -29.49 -4.88 14.78
N THR A 632 -29.35 -6.00 14.09
CA THR A 632 -29.63 -6.13 12.66
C THR A 632 -31.08 -5.85 12.28
N ASP A 633 -32.02 -6.02 13.21
CA ASP A 633 -33.44 -5.70 13.00
C ASP A 633 -33.87 -4.32 13.52
N SER A 634 -32.92 -3.56 14.12
CA SER A 634 -33.13 -2.22 14.65
C SER A 634 -34.20 -2.16 15.74
N SER A 635 -34.32 -3.22 16.53
CA SER A 635 -35.29 -3.36 17.62
C SER A 635 -34.92 -2.53 18.85
N GLY A 636 -33.67 -2.08 18.97
CA GLY A 636 -33.14 -1.35 20.11
C GLY A 636 -32.53 -2.24 21.20
N GLU A 637 -32.52 -3.56 21.01
CA GLU A 637 -31.98 -4.57 21.94
C GLU A 637 -31.32 -5.72 21.16
N ILE A 638 -30.19 -6.25 21.61
CA ILE A 638 -29.48 -7.34 20.91
C ILE A 638 -29.94 -8.70 21.46
N CYS A 639 -30.64 -9.48 20.65
CA CYS A 639 -31.14 -10.80 21.08
C CYS A 639 -30.14 -11.95 20.84
N LEU A 640 -30.38 -13.12 21.48
CA LEU A 640 -29.54 -14.32 21.33
C LEU A 640 -29.35 -14.75 19.86
N ALA A 641 -30.36 -14.57 19.01
CA ALA A 641 -30.29 -14.96 17.60
C ALA A 641 -29.36 -14.05 16.80
N GLU A 642 -29.38 -12.74 17.05
CA GLU A 642 -28.52 -11.74 16.42
C GLU A 642 -27.09 -11.84 16.94
N LEU A 643 -26.92 -12.03 18.24
CA LEU A 643 -25.61 -12.29 18.85
C LEU A 643 -24.98 -13.58 18.28
N LYS A 644 -25.78 -14.63 18.09
CA LYS A 644 -25.34 -15.89 17.48
C LYS A 644 -25.08 -15.75 15.97
N ALA A 645 -25.86 -14.94 15.25
CA ALA A 645 -25.64 -14.65 13.83
C ALA A 645 -24.36 -13.83 13.61
N ALA A 646 -24.07 -12.87 14.50
CA ALA A 646 -22.82 -12.12 14.51
C ALA A 646 -21.62 -13.04 14.79
N MET A 647 -21.71 -13.91 15.81
CA MET A 647 -20.67 -14.89 16.12
C MET A 647 -20.43 -15.89 14.98
N LYS A 648 -21.50 -16.34 14.31
CA LYS A 648 -21.45 -17.26 13.16
C LYS A 648 -20.89 -16.60 11.90
N SER A 649 -21.21 -15.33 11.67
CA SER A 649 -20.66 -14.52 10.56
C SER A 649 -19.18 -14.21 10.74
N LEU A 650 -18.70 -14.20 11.99
CA LEU A 650 -17.28 -14.07 12.38
C LEU A 650 -16.52 -15.42 12.38
N GLY A 651 -17.18 -16.52 11.99
CA GLY A 651 -16.55 -17.82 11.75
C GLY A 651 -16.41 -18.72 12.99
N TYR A 652 -17.11 -18.42 14.09
CA TYR A 652 -17.14 -19.26 15.29
C TYR A 652 -18.43 -20.10 15.34
N GLU A 653 -18.31 -21.43 15.45
CA GLU A 653 -19.44 -22.31 15.81
C GLU A 653 -19.48 -22.50 17.33
N SER A 654 -20.05 -21.52 18.03
CA SER A 654 -20.21 -21.58 19.48
C SER A 654 -21.46 -22.40 19.85
N LYS A 655 -21.36 -23.30 20.83
CA LYS A 655 -22.51 -24.04 21.37
C LYS A 655 -23.48 -23.06 22.03
N SER A 656 -24.79 -23.27 21.85
CA SER A 656 -25.83 -22.37 22.36
C SER A 656 -25.73 -22.12 23.87
N GLU A 657 -25.21 -23.09 24.62
CA GLU A 657 -24.99 -23.01 26.07
C GLU A 657 -24.03 -21.88 26.47
N THR A 658 -22.92 -21.71 25.75
CA THR A 658 -21.90 -20.69 26.08
C THR A 658 -22.39 -19.27 25.78
N ILE A 659 -23.18 -19.11 24.71
CA ILE A 659 -23.81 -17.83 24.37
C ILE A 659 -24.93 -17.52 25.38
N PHE A 660 -25.68 -18.54 25.80
CA PHE A 660 -26.72 -18.40 26.81
C PHE A 660 -26.15 -18.02 28.17
N THR A 661 -25.01 -18.60 28.57
CA THR A 661 -24.30 -18.21 29.81
C THR A 661 -23.87 -16.74 29.76
N MET A 662 -23.30 -16.29 28.65
CA MET A 662 -22.90 -14.88 28.48
C MET A 662 -24.10 -13.93 28.54
N LEU A 663 -25.19 -14.25 27.85
CA LEU A 663 -26.41 -13.44 27.94
C LEU A 663 -26.97 -13.44 29.36
N SER A 664 -27.06 -14.60 30.03
CA SER A 664 -27.59 -14.71 31.39
C SER A 664 -26.76 -14.02 32.47
N GLU A 665 -25.48 -13.78 32.23
CA GLU A 665 -24.58 -13.06 33.15
C GLU A 665 -24.67 -11.54 32.99
N LEU A 666 -25.21 -11.06 31.86
CA LEU A 666 -25.15 -9.66 31.44
C LEU A 666 -26.53 -9.01 31.32
N ASP A 667 -27.56 -9.80 31.04
CA ASP A 667 -28.98 -9.45 31.03
C ASP A 667 -29.48 -9.31 32.48
N ARG A 668 -29.60 -8.05 32.96
CA ARG A 668 -29.95 -7.79 34.35
C ARG A 668 -31.45 -7.72 34.57
N ASP A 669 -32.21 -7.41 33.52
CA ASP A 669 -33.67 -7.36 33.57
C ASP A 669 -34.32 -8.71 33.26
N GLY A 670 -33.53 -9.69 32.79
CA GLY A 670 -33.90 -11.08 32.55
C GLY A 670 -34.74 -11.26 31.30
N ASN A 671 -34.64 -10.34 30.34
CA ASN A 671 -35.48 -10.29 29.15
C ASN A 671 -34.95 -11.15 27.96
N ALA A 672 -33.79 -11.79 28.14
CA ALA A 672 -33.04 -12.61 27.19
C ALA A 672 -32.51 -11.86 25.95
N SER A 673 -32.34 -10.55 26.07
CA SER A 673 -31.75 -9.61 25.11
C SER A 673 -30.90 -8.58 25.85
N LEU A 674 -30.10 -7.78 25.14
CA LEU A 674 -29.22 -6.77 25.73
C LEU A 674 -29.61 -5.39 25.23
N SER A 675 -30.10 -4.53 26.13
CA SER A 675 -30.40 -3.13 25.81
C SER A 675 -29.13 -2.32 25.53
N PHE A 676 -29.25 -1.15 24.87
CA PHE A 676 -28.08 -0.29 24.61
C PHE A 676 -27.36 0.13 25.89
N GLU A 677 -28.08 0.28 27.00
CA GLU A 677 -27.51 0.67 28.29
C GLU A 677 -26.75 -0.48 28.96
N GLU A 678 -27.24 -1.72 28.86
CA GLU A 678 -26.53 -2.92 29.32
C GLU A 678 -25.33 -3.25 28.42
N PHE A 679 -25.46 -3.00 27.12
CA PHE A 679 -24.37 -3.11 26.16
C PHE A 679 -23.27 -2.06 26.41
N LEU A 680 -23.68 -0.82 26.73
CA LEU A 680 -22.76 0.22 27.20
C LEU A 680 -22.05 -0.23 28.46
N GLU A 681 -22.74 -0.81 29.44
CA GLU A 681 -22.12 -1.30 30.68
C GLU A 681 -21.18 -2.49 30.49
N LEU A 682 -21.49 -3.36 29.55
CA LEU A 682 -20.63 -4.48 29.15
C LEU A 682 -19.31 -3.96 28.58
N LEU A 683 -19.36 -2.92 27.74
CA LEU A 683 -18.18 -2.33 27.10
C LEU A 683 -17.50 -1.26 27.98
N SER A 684 -18.26 -0.64 28.89
CA SER A 684 -17.80 0.33 29.87
C SER A 684 -17.47 -0.32 31.23
N GLY A 685 -17.41 -1.66 31.29
CA GLY A 685 -17.21 -2.45 32.49
C GLY A 685 -16.14 -1.83 33.40
N LYS A 686 -16.62 -1.36 34.56
CA LYS A 686 -15.93 -0.58 35.58
C LYS A 686 -14.45 -0.94 35.70
N GLN A 687 -13.62 0.09 35.64
CA GLN A 687 -12.49 0.20 36.57
C GLN A 687 -13.07 0.04 37.98
N ALA A 688 -12.94 -1.17 38.52
CA ALA A 688 -13.23 -1.49 39.90
C ALA A 688 -11.90 -1.70 40.64
N ASP A 689 -12.01 -1.50 41.94
CA ASP A 689 -11.02 -0.99 42.85
C ASP A 689 -10.53 -2.04 43.89
N ASP A 690 -9.39 -1.76 44.56
CA ASP A 690 -8.72 -2.23 45.81
C ASP A 690 -8.74 -3.72 46.27
N GLY A 691 -9.48 -4.72 45.76
CA GLY A 691 -9.32 -6.14 46.18
C GLY A 691 -10.14 -6.71 47.40
N GLN A 692 -10.93 -7.82 47.26
CA GLN A 692 -11.12 -8.95 48.24
C GLN A 692 -12.01 -10.17 47.75
N ILE A 693 -11.50 -11.43 47.68
CA ILE A 693 -12.28 -12.64 47.28
C ILE A 693 -12.85 -13.32 48.53
N CYS A 694 -14.13 -13.74 48.48
CA CYS A 694 -14.86 -14.35 49.59
C CYS A 694 -14.54 -15.85 49.86
N GLN A 695 -14.49 -16.20 51.15
CA GLN A 695 -14.06 -17.48 51.75
C GLN A 695 -14.92 -18.74 51.39
N GLU A 696 -16.13 -18.59 50.84
CA GLU A 696 -17.09 -19.71 50.66
C GLU A 696 -16.74 -20.65 49.48
N GLU A 697 -15.98 -20.19 48.50
CA GLU A 697 -15.60 -20.98 47.33
C GLU A 697 -14.44 -21.94 47.62
N VAL A 698 -13.55 -21.56 48.55
CA VAL A 698 -12.39 -22.37 48.97
C VAL A 698 -12.82 -23.62 49.75
N ASP A 699 -13.88 -23.52 50.56
CA ASP A 699 -14.40 -24.62 51.39
C ASP A 699 -15.05 -25.75 50.58
N LYS A 700 -15.53 -25.48 49.35
CA LYS A 700 -16.09 -26.50 48.45
C LYS A 700 -15.00 -27.34 47.79
N LEU A 701 -13.87 -26.71 47.44
CA LEU A 701 -12.72 -27.37 46.81
C LEU A 701 -12.02 -28.36 47.77
N PHE A 702 -11.97 -28.02 49.07
CA PHE A 702 -11.33 -28.84 50.10
C PHE A 702 -12.00 -30.22 50.28
N ARG A 703 -13.33 -30.28 50.21
CA ARG A 703 -14.11 -31.52 50.41
C ARG A 703 -14.02 -32.49 49.25
N LEU A 704 -13.61 -32.03 48.07
CA LEU A 704 -13.48 -32.84 46.87
C LEU A 704 -12.20 -33.69 46.87
N ILE A 705 -11.18 -33.26 47.65
CA ILE A 705 -9.87 -33.92 47.75
C ILE A 705 -9.79 -34.82 49.00
N ASP A 706 -10.34 -34.37 50.14
CA ASP A 706 -10.41 -35.15 51.40
C ASP A 706 -11.71 -35.99 51.48
N VAL A 707 -11.80 -36.99 50.60
CA VAL A 707 -12.98 -37.87 50.47
C VAL A 707 -13.28 -38.65 51.76
N ASP A 708 -12.25 -38.90 52.57
CA ASP A 708 -12.36 -39.67 53.81
C ASP A 708 -12.72 -38.79 55.03
N ASN A 709 -12.91 -37.47 54.84
CA ASN A 709 -13.23 -36.48 55.87
C ASN A 709 -12.23 -36.46 57.05
N LYS A 710 -10.95 -36.63 56.75
CA LYS A 710 -9.87 -36.63 57.76
C LYS A 710 -9.58 -35.23 58.31
N ASN A 711 -10.12 -34.18 57.68
CA ASN A 711 -9.82 -32.76 57.91
C ASN A 711 -8.34 -32.43 57.69
N TYR A 712 -7.63 -33.22 56.89
CA TYR A 712 -6.31 -32.91 56.35
C TYR A 712 -6.00 -33.74 55.11
N ILE A 713 -5.18 -33.21 54.22
CA ILE A 713 -4.76 -33.85 52.96
C ILE A 713 -3.33 -34.38 53.14
N SER A 714 -3.12 -35.66 52.84
CA SER A 714 -1.80 -36.32 52.94
C SER A 714 -1.13 -36.49 51.56
N VAL A 715 0.18 -36.78 51.56
CA VAL A 715 0.95 -37.10 50.34
C VAL A 715 0.31 -38.25 49.55
N GLN A 716 -0.28 -39.23 50.25
CA GLN A 716 -0.94 -40.39 49.63
C GLN A 716 -2.27 -40.01 48.95
N ASP A 717 -3.00 -39.01 49.46
CA ASP A 717 -4.25 -38.54 48.85
C ASP A 717 -3.98 -37.80 47.53
N ILE A 718 -2.89 -37.02 47.46
CA ILE A 718 -2.46 -36.30 46.23
C ILE A 718 -1.86 -37.27 45.21
N GLU A 719 -1.09 -38.28 45.64
CA GLU A 719 -0.58 -39.32 44.73
C GLU A 719 -1.72 -40.10 44.06
N ARG A 720 -2.81 -40.36 44.79
CA ARG A 720 -4.01 -41.03 44.25
C ARG A 720 -4.67 -40.19 43.16
N VAL A 721 -4.91 -38.90 43.42
CA VAL A 721 -5.57 -37.98 42.46
C VAL A 721 -4.70 -37.80 41.20
N ALA A 722 -3.37 -37.66 41.35
CA ALA A 722 -2.46 -37.54 40.22
C ALA A 722 -2.49 -38.77 39.29
N LYS A 723 -2.61 -39.99 39.87
CA LYS A 723 -2.77 -41.23 39.11
C LYS A 723 -4.12 -41.33 38.39
N GLU A 724 -5.22 -40.85 38.98
CA GLU A 724 -6.54 -40.84 38.30
C GLU A 724 -6.61 -39.84 37.15
N VAL A 725 -5.85 -38.75 37.21
CA VAL A 725 -5.74 -37.74 36.14
C VAL A 725 -4.67 -38.12 35.10
N GLY A 726 -3.84 -39.14 35.38
CA GLY A 726 -2.93 -39.77 34.43
C GLY A 726 -1.51 -39.19 34.39
N GLU A 727 -1.07 -38.45 35.42
CA GLU A 727 0.29 -37.92 35.52
C GLU A 727 1.17 -38.77 36.47
N ASN A 728 2.40 -39.08 36.02
CA ASN A 728 3.40 -39.83 36.79
C ASN A 728 4.39 -38.87 37.45
N LEU A 729 4.02 -38.31 38.59
CA LEU A 729 4.91 -37.48 39.43
C LEU A 729 5.71 -38.37 40.39
N SER A 730 6.97 -38.03 40.65
CA SER A 730 7.81 -38.80 41.58
C SER A 730 7.42 -38.53 43.05
N VAL A 731 7.64 -39.50 43.94
CA VAL A 731 7.27 -39.35 45.37
C VAL A 731 8.00 -38.15 45.99
N GLU A 732 9.23 -37.83 45.56
CA GLU A 732 9.96 -36.65 46.01
C GLU A 732 9.32 -35.33 45.56
N GLU A 733 8.79 -35.26 44.33
CA GLU A 733 8.10 -34.06 43.81
C GLU A 733 6.77 -33.82 44.53
N ILE A 734 5.98 -34.88 44.78
CA ILE A 734 4.72 -34.76 45.53
C ILE A 734 5.00 -34.38 46.98
N THR A 735 6.06 -34.93 47.58
CA THR A 735 6.47 -34.60 48.95
C THR A 735 6.87 -33.13 49.07
N GLU A 736 7.59 -32.57 48.09
CA GLU A 736 7.98 -31.15 48.08
C GLU A 736 6.78 -30.21 47.90
N VAL A 737 5.86 -30.60 47.01
CA VAL A 737 4.58 -29.94 46.76
C VAL A 737 3.75 -29.88 48.06
N VAL A 738 3.60 -30.99 48.79
CA VAL A 738 2.92 -31.03 50.10
C VAL A 738 3.69 -30.25 51.19
N ARG A 739 5.02 -30.28 51.17
CA ARG A 739 5.88 -29.55 52.12
C ARG A 739 5.76 -28.04 51.98
N GLN A 740 5.54 -27.54 50.76
CA GLN A 740 5.29 -26.11 50.52
C GLN A 740 3.88 -25.65 50.92
N ALA A 741 2.94 -26.59 51.04
CA ALA A 741 1.55 -26.36 51.40
C ALA A 741 1.23 -26.60 52.89
N THR A 742 2.10 -27.28 53.64
CA THR A 742 1.96 -27.44 55.09
C THR A 742 2.42 -26.19 55.84
N SER A 743 1.86 -25.95 57.02
CA SER A 743 2.19 -24.79 57.87
C SER A 743 3.40 -25.02 58.78
N ASP A 744 3.93 -26.25 58.85
CA ASP A 744 5.15 -26.59 59.60
C ASP A 744 6.02 -27.60 58.80
N PRO A 745 7.03 -27.13 58.04
CA PRO A 745 7.76 -27.94 57.05
C PRO A 745 8.79 -28.93 57.63
N ASP A 746 9.02 -28.94 58.96
CA ASP A 746 10.01 -29.79 59.65
C ASP A 746 9.41 -31.02 60.36
N ARG A 747 8.09 -31.25 60.21
CA ARG A 747 7.37 -32.40 60.81
C ARG A 747 7.53 -33.68 59.97
N GLU A 748 7.83 -34.82 60.60
CA GLU A 748 8.04 -36.10 59.89
C GLU A 748 6.78 -36.67 59.19
N ASP A 749 5.57 -36.28 59.61
CA ASP A 749 4.31 -36.87 59.15
C ASP A 749 3.55 -36.08 58.06
N LEU A 750 4.18 -35.06 57.43
CA LEU A 750 3.69 -34.23 56.28
C LEU A 750 2.19 -34.36 55.93
N CYS A 751 1.34 -33.61 56.65
CA CYS A 751 -0.10 -33.56 56.45
C CYS A 751 -0.64 -32.11 56.46
N VAL A 752 -1.65 -31.82 55.64
CA VAL A 752 -2.14 -30.46 55.31
C VAL A 752 -3.56 -30.26 55.85
N SER A 753 -3.72 -29.67 57.03
CA SER A 753 -5.02 -29.62 57.74
C SER A 753 -6.02 -28.60 57.22
N GLY A 754 -7.24 -29.06 56.93
CA GLY A 754 -8.35 -28.36 56.28
C GLY A 754 -8.93 -27.13 56.96
N LYS A 755 -8.37 -26.66 58.08
CA LYS A 755 -8.70 -25.34 58.64
C LYS A 755 -7.64 -24.26 58.38
N LYS A 756 -6.49 -24.59 57.80
CA LYS A 756 -5.46 -23.62 57.36
C LYS A 756 -4.60 -24.20 56.24
N VAL A 757 -5.20 -24.38 55.07
CA VAL A 757 -4.44 -24.78 53.87
C VAL A 757 -4.50 -23.66 52.86
N ASN A 758 -3.33 -23.20 52.45
CA ASN A 758 -3.18 -22.24 51.39
C ASN A 758 -2.97 -23.00 50.08
N PHE A 759 -4.06 -23.39 49.42
CA PHE A 759 -4.03 -24.16 48.16
C PHE A 759 -3.33 -23.43 47.01
N PHE A 760 -3.06 -22.13 47.16
CA PHE A 760 -2.34 -21.27 46.23
C PHE A 760 -0.87 -21.64 45.96
N ARG A 761 -0.32 -22.67 46.61
CA ARG A 761 1.07 -23.10 46.39
C ARG A 761 1.25 -24.40 45.59
N LEU A 762 0.18 -25.12 45.23
CA LEU A 762 0.29 -26.49 44.69
C LEU A 762 0.21 -26.63 43.15
N MET A 763 0.09 -25.53 42.39
CA MET A 763 0.13 -25.57 40.91
C MET A 763 1.17 -24.59 40.36
N PRO A 764 2.22 -25.08 39.68
CA PRO A 764 3.06 -24.29 38.81
C PRO A 764 2.45 -24.27 37.40
N SER A 765 2.15 -23.06 36.91
CA SER A 765 1.67 -22.72 35.57
C SER A 765 0.16 -22.53 35.34
N THR A 766 -0.10 -21.38 34.71
CA THR A 766 -1.31 -20.81 34.09
C THR A 766 -2.57 -20.68 34.91
N ALA A 767 -3.09 -19.45 34.94
CA ALA A 767 -4.49 -19.14 35.19
C ALA A 767 -5.00 -19.37 36.63
N HIS A 768 -5.99 -18.54 36.98
CA HIS A 768 -6.76 -18.48 38.22
C HIS A 768 -6.03 -18.16 39.53
N GLY A 769 -6.70 -17.29 40.30
CA GLY A 769 -6.47 -17.08 41.71
C GLY A 769 -5.88 -15.71 42.03
N GLU A 770 -6.74 -14.70 42.10
CA GLU A 770 -6.46 -13.46 42.82
C GLU A 770 -6.52 -13.70 44.34
N ASN A 771 -5.79 -12.88 45.09
CA ASN A 771 -6.22 -12.31 46.37
C ASN A 771 -5.31 -11.11 46.59
N GLU A 772 -5.69 -9.90 46.17
CA GLU A 772 -6.74 -9.07 46.77
C GLU A 772 -6.44 -8.70 48.24
N GLU A 773 -5.42 -7.86 48.39
CA GLU A 773 -5.46 -6.68 49.28
C GLU A 773 -4.97 -5.42 48.51
N ALA A 774 -5.19 -5.44 47.20
CA ALA A 774 -5.05 -4.34 46.26
C ALA A 774 -6.03 -4.63 45.09
N LYS A 775 -6.57 -3.61 44.38
CA LYS A 775 -7.47 -3.68 43.20
C LYS A 775 -6.84 -4.74 42.34
N PRO A 776 -7.60 -5.43 41.49
CA PRO A 776 -6.99 -5.99 40.30
C PRO A 776 -6.32 -4.83 39.54
N ARG A 777 -5.04 -4.60 39.88
CA ARG A 777 -4.22 -3.46 39.53
C ARG A 777 -4.08 -3.50 38.03
N LEU A 778 -4.88 -2.72 37.31
CA LEU A 778 -5.16 -2.88 35.88
C LEU A 778 -3.92 -3.36 35.10
N ARG A 779 -3.82 -4.69 34.88
CA ARG A 779 -2.62 -5.32 34.31
C ARG A 779 -2.65 -5.15 32.82
N ARG A 780 -2.04 -4.06 32.34
CA ARG A 780 -2.03 -3.74 30.91
C ARG A 780 -0.82 -4.39 30.24
N ARG A 781 -1.09 -5.12 29.17
CA ARG A 781 -0.04 -5.59 28.26
C ARG A 781 0.72 -4.37 27.72
N LEU A 782 2.04 -4.39 27.87
CA LEU A 782 2.88 -3.39 27.23
C LEU A 782 2.70 -3.46 25.71
N SER A 783 2.76 -2.29 25.06
CA SER A 783 2.89 -2.25 23.60
C SER A 783 4.13 -3.06 23.19
N PHE A 784 4.11 -3.62 21.99
CA PHE A 784 5.20 -4.46 21.49
C PHE A 784 6.58 -3.77 21.61
N GLU A 785 6.67 -2.49 21.26
CA GLU A 785 7.89 -1.67 21.35
C GLU A 785 8.32 -1.45 22.81
N SER A 786 7.36 -1.19 23.70
CA SER A 786 7.62 -1.03 25.14
C SER A 786 8.11 -2.33 25.79
N ASN A 787 7.64 -3.48 25.33
CA ASN A 787 8.07 -4.80 25.81
C ASN A 787 9.51 -5.14 25.33
N PHE A 788 9.85 -4.76 24.08
CA PHE A 788 11.23 -4.85 23.58
C PHE A 788 12.20 -3.95 24.37
N LEU A 789 11.80 -2.71 24.68
CA LEU A 789 12.61 -1.77 25.46
C LEU A 789 12.77 -2.20 26.93
N ALA A 790 11.72 -2.75 27.55
CA ALA A 790 11.79 -3.35 28.88
C ALA A 790 12.74 -4.56 28.92
N ALA A 791 12.73 -5.40 27.88
CA ALA A 791 13.63 -6.55 27.77
C ALA A 791 15.12 -6.16 27.60
N ILE A 792 15.41 -5.00 26.99
CA ILE A 792 16.78 -4.46 26.88
C ILE A 792 17.33 -4.08 28.25
N GLU A 793 16.49 -3.49 29.11
CA GLU A 793 16.91 -3.00 30.43
C GLU A 793 17.30 -4.17 31.36
N ASP A 794 16.50 -5.24 31.37
CA ASP A 794 16.71 -6.43 32.23
C ASP A 794 18.01 -7.18 31.89
N GLN A 795 18.40 -7.28 30.61
CA GLN A 795 19.67 -7.90 30.20
C GLN A 795 20.92 -7.03 30.48
N SER A 796 20.76 -5.75 30.83
CA SER A 796 21.84 -4.76 30.84
C SER A 796 22.36 -4.37 32.23
N ALA A 797 21.91 -5.05 33.29
CA ALA A 797 22.32 -4.81 34.68
C ALA A 797 22.18 -3.32 35.11
N GLY A 798 20.94 -2.81 35.08
CA GLY A 798 20.56 -1.53 35.69
C GLY A 798 20.90 -0.27 34.89
N ARG A 799 21.11 -0.37 33.58
CA ARG A 799 21.50 0.75 32.70
C ARG A 799 20.54 0.94 31.52
N GLY A 800 19.23 0.97 31.80
CA GLY A 800 18.18 1.14 30.81
C GLY A 800 18.18 2.48 30.08
N LEU A 801 17.43 2.54 28.97
CA LEU A 801 17.20 3.75 28.20
C LEU A 801 16.15 4.61 28.94
N ASN A 802 16.61 5.68 29.58
CA ASN A 802 15.84 6.59 30.42
C ASN A 802 15.84 7.99 29.81
N ILE A 803 14.76 8.75 30.02
CA ILE A 803 14.63 10.15 29.60
C ILE A 803 14.34 11.00 30.82
N GLY A 804 14.78 12.25 30.82
CA GLY A 804 14.39 13.21 31.83
C GLY A 804 14.36 14.63 31.33
N CYS A 805 13.74 15.51 32.11
CA CYS A 805 13.67 16.95 31.88
C CYS A 805 14.02 17.70 33.16
N CYS A 806 14.60 18.87 33.01
CA CYS A 806 14.89 19.80 34.07
C CYS A 806 14.17 21.14 33.78
N MET A 807 13.46 21.67 34.77
CA MET A 807 12.75 22.96 34.71
C MET A 807 13.24 23.85 35.85
N GLU A 808 13.90 24.96 35.50
CA GLU A 808 14.39 25.96 36.46
C GLU A 808 13.31 27.04 36.66
N THR A 809 12.90 27.28 37.91
CA THR A 809 11.90 28.31 38.23
C THR A 809 12.53 29.66 38.58
N ALA A 810 11.71 30.72 38.55
CA ALA A 810 12.02 32.08 38.97
C ALA A 810 10.96 32.59 39.95
N GLY A 811 11.34 33.56 40.79
CA GLY A 811 10.42 34.23 41.73
C GLY A 811 10.79 34.11 43.21
N GLY A 812 11.92 33.48 43.56
CA GLY A 812 12.48 33.47 44.92
C GLY A 812 11.68 32.69 45.96
N ARG A 813 10.74 31.85 45.53
CA ARG A 813 9.88 31.02 46.40
C ARG A 813 10.07 29.54 46.09
N ARG A 814 10.34 28.76 47.14
CA ARG A 814 10.47 27.31 47.08
C ARG A 814 9.13 26.64 46.78
N ILE A 815 9.18 25.62 45.93
CA ILE A 815 8.09 24.65 45.70
C ILE A 815 8.32 23.48 46.64
N SER A 816 7.37 23.15 47.51
CA SER A 816 7.50 22.00 48.42
C SER A 816 7.18 20.67 47.73
N ARG A 817 7.66 19.57 48.32
CA ARG A 817 7.41 18.19 47.89
C ARG A 817 5.92 17.91 47.77
N GLU A 818 5.15 18.34 48.75
CA GLU A 818 3.69 18.18 48.79
C GLU A 818 3.00 19.01 47.71
N GLU A 819 3.42 20.28 47.52
CA GLU A 819 2.88 21.17 46.50
C GLU A 819 3.10 20.61 45.09
N PHE A 820 4.29 20.07 44.81
CA PHE A 820 4.60 19.45 43.53
C PHE A 820 3.97 18.07 43.35
N ALA A 821 3.99 17.23 44.38
CA ALA A 821 3.40 15.88 44.34
C ALA A 821 1.89 15.95 44.10
N ASN A 822 1.18 16.87 44.74
CA ASN A 822 -0.24 17.10 44.49
C ASN A 822 -0.48 17.57 43.05
N LEU A 823 0.35 18.51 42.54
CA LEU A 823 0.25 18.94 41.14
C LEU A 823 0.46 17.78 40.16
N PHE A 824 1.47 16.93 40.40
CA PHE A 824 1.72 15.75 39.58
C PHE A 824 0.60 14.72 39.69
N LYS A 825 0.08 14.51 40.90
CA LYS A 825 -1.05 13.63 41.16
C LYS A 825 -2.26 14.06 40.32
N ASP A 826 -2.67 15.31 40.50
CA ASP A 826 -3.89 15.88 39.92
C ASP A 826 -3.81 15.98 38.38
N ARG A 827 -2.64 16.30 37.82
CA ARG A 827 -2.51 16.58 36.38
C ARG A 827 -1.95 15.44 35.55
N VAL A 828 -1.22 14.49 36.15
CA VAL A 828 -0.51 13.45 35.40
C VAL A 828 -0.80 12.04 35.92
N SER A 829 -0.61 11.78 37.21
CA SER A 829 -0.77 10.43 37.78
C SER A 829 -2.21 9.93 37.69
N ASP A 830 -3.16 10.74 38.17
CA ASP A 830 -4.57 10.36 38.28
C ASP A 830 -5.28 10.39 36.92
N PRO A 831 -5.09 11.42 36.06
CA PRO A 831 -5.69 11.42 34.73
C PRO A 831 -5.09 10.37 33.79
N TYR A 832 -3.86 9.91 34.03
CA TYR A 832 -3.17 8.96 33.16
C TYR A 832 -2.54 7.78 33.94
N PRO A 833 -3.32 6.71 34.22
CA PRO A 833 -2.93 5.60 35.10
C PRO A 833 -1.59 4.91 34.77
N ARG A 834 -1.09 5.04 33.53
CA ARG A 834 0.21 4.51 33.14
C ARG A 834 1.37 5.09 33.95
N TYR A 835 1.29 6.35 34.38
CA TYR A 835 2.36 7.00 35.14
C TYR A 835 2.38 6.63 36.63
N ARG A 836 1.34 5.92 37.11
CA ARG A 836 1.31 5.22 38.40
C ARG A 836 1.40 3.70 38.28
N SER A 837 1.78 3.18 37.11
CA SER A 837 1.93 1.74 36.88
C SER A 837 3.39 1.28 36.99
N ARG A 838 3.66 0.17 37.68
CA ARG A 838 4.97 -0.48 37.73
C ARG A 838 5.16 -1.50 36.61
N VAL A 839 6.40 -1.79 36.22
CA VAL A 839 6.74 -2.82 35.22
C VAL A 839 7.05 -4.14 35.93
N TYR A 840 6.52 -5.26 35.46
CA TYR A 840 6.81 -6.60 36.03
C TYR A 840 7.00 -7.66 34.94
N SER A 841 7.76 -8.72 35.23
CA SER A 841 8.02 -9.83 34.31
C SER A 841 7.20 -11.09 34.65
N THR A 842 6.82 -11.85 33.63
CA THR A 842 6.09 -13.13 33.74
C THR A 842 6.82 -14.22 32.92
N PRO A 843 7.19 -15.35 33.52
CA PRO A 843 7.79 -16.48 32.80
C PRO A 843 6.75 -17.21 31.93
N SER A 844 7.18 -17.78 30.79
CA SER A 844 6.31 -18.53 29.88
C SER A 844 6.25 -20.04 30.17
N PHE A 845 5.20 -20.72 29.69
CA PHE A 845 5.08 -22.18 29.70
C PHE A 845 6.32 -22.83 29.04
N PHE A 846 6.90 -23.84 29.67
CA PHE A 846 8.20 -24.50 29.37
C PHE A 846 9.50 -23.73 29.69
N GLY A 847 9.46 -22.56 30.35
CA GLY A 847 10.67 -21.91 30.88
C GLY A 847 11.65 -21.37 29.82
N LEU A 848 11.20 -21.18 28.58
CA LEU A 848 12.02 -20.77 27.44
C LEU A 848 11.90 -19.27 27.08
N ASP A 849 11.03 -18.47 27.73
CA ASP A 849 10.84 -17.03 27.45
C ASP A 849 10.35 -16.20 28.67
N VAL A 850 10.67 -14.88 28.70
CA VAL A 850 10.25 -13.88 29.72
C VAL A 850 9.46 -12.74 29.05
N ARG A 851 8.28 -12.40 29.56
CA ARG A 851 7.41 -11.30 29.06
C ARG A 851 7.27 -10.18 30.09
N TYR A 852 7.29 -8.90 29.69
CA TYR A 852 7.08 -7.74 30.59
C TYR A 852 5.68 -7.12 30.42
N ASN A 853 5.07 -6.68 31.53
CA ASN A 853 3.74 -6.08 31.60
C ASN A 853 3.73 -4.86 32.55
N LEU A 854 2.69 -4.01 32.49
CA LEU A 854 2.45 -2.93 33.45
C LEU A 854 1.34 -3.31 34.42
N GLU A 855 1.52 -2.96 35.69
CA GLU A 855 0.53 -3.13 36.75
C GLU A 855 0.24 -1.75 37.38
N ASP A 856 -1.00 -1.27 37.26
CA ASP A 856 -1.44 0.01 37.82
C ASP A 856 -1.49 -0.04 39.35
N LEU A 857 -0.71 0.77 40.07
CA LEU A 857 -0.64 0.73 41.53
C LEU A 857 -1.89 1.24 42.25
N GLY A 858 -2.85 1.83 41.52
CA GLY A 858 -4.14 2.26 42.07
C GLY A 858 -4.07 3.59 42.83
N GLU A 859 -5.12 3.90 43.58
CA GLU A 859 -5.24 5.14 44.38
C GLU A 859 -4.38 5.11 45.66
N ALA A 860 -3.97 3.91 46.10
CA ALA A 860 -3.05 3.71 47.21
C ALA A 860 -1.59 4.07 46.87
N PHE A 861 -1.29 4.39 45.60
CA PHE A 861 0.01 4.88 45.19
C PHE A 861 0.31 6.23 45.85
N ASP A 862 1.23 6.23 46.82
CA ASP A 862 1.74 7.45 47.41
C ASP A 862 2.64 8.18 46.41
N VAL A 863 2.13 9.25 45.80
CA VAL A 863 2.87 10.09 44.85
C VAL A 863 4.09 10.76 45.50
N LEU A 864 4.11 10.94 46.82
CA LEU A 864 5.29 11.47 47.50
C LEU A 864 6.48 10.52 47.35
N SER A 865 6.25 9.20 47.24
CA SER A 865 7.31 8.18 47.12
C SER A 865 8.20 8.33 45.87
N ILE A 866 7.73 9.06 44.85
CA ILE A 866 8.48 9.32 43.62
C ILE A 866 9.09 10.72 43.55
N VAL A 867 8.88 11.59 44.56
CA VAL A 867 9.41 12.96 44.61
C VAL A 867 10.40 13.08 45.76
N ASP A 868 11.65 13.43 45.48
CA ASP A 868 12.70 13.69 46.46
C ASP A 868 13.02 15.20 46.53
N GLU A 869 13.47 15.71 47.68
CA GLU A 869 13.93 17.10 47.85
C GLU A 869 15.39 17.15 48.28
N VAL A 870 16.17 18.09 47.72
CA VAL A 870 17.57 18.31 48.08
C VAL A 870 17.93 19.80 48.08
N GLU A 871 18.80 20.21 49.00
CA GLU A 871 19.39 21.55 49.00
C GLU A 871 20.59 21.60 48.04
N ALA A 872 20.67 22.59 47.15
CA ALA A 872 21.73 22.68 46.15
C ALA A 872 23.15 22.75 46.73
N ALA A 873 23.28 23.25 47.96
CA ALA A 873 24.54 23.31 48.72
C ALA A 873 24.99 21.95 49.27
N GLU A 874 24.05 21.03 49.52
CA GLU A 874 24.29 19.70 50.08
C GLU A 874 24.52 18.63 49.00
N VAL A 875 24.19 18.92 47.74
CA VAL A 875 24.41 18.01 46.61
C VAL A 875 25.92 17.77 46.39
N PRO A 876 26.42 16.53 46.53
CA PRO A 876 27.83 16.22 46.32
C PRO A 876 28.25 16.41 44.85
N ARG A 877 29.25 17.26 44.60
CA ARG A 877 29.77 17.53 43.25
C ARG A 877 31.04 16.73 43.01
N GLN A 878 31.01 15.88 41.98
CA GLN A 878 32.08 14.93 41.70
C GLN A 878 33.20 15.52 40.81
N SER A 879 32.99 16.71 40.22
CA SER A 879 33.98 17.37 39.37
C SER A 879 33.97 18.90 39.54
N PRO A 880 35.12 19.59 39.44
CA PRO A 880 35.18 21.04 39.45
C PRO A 880 34.38 21.67 38.30
N GLY A 881 33.61 22.72 38.57
CA GLY A 881 32.78 23.41 37.56
C GLY A 881 31.40 22.78 37.30
N MET A 882 31.12 21.62 37.91
CA MET A 882 29.84 20.92 37.86
C MET A 882 28.77 21.64 38.69
N THR A 883 27.57 21.81 38.13
CA THR A 883 26.42 22.39 38.83
C THR A 883 25.70 21.34 39.69
N ALA A 884 24.94 21.78 40.71
CA ALA A 884 24.10 20.89 41.52
C ALA A 884 23.07 20.13 40.66
N VAL A 885 22.52 20.78 39.64
CA VAL A 885 21.58 20.18 38.68
C VAL A 885 22.24 19.04 37.91
N GLU A 886 23.44 19.24 37.36
CA GLU A 886 24.19 18.19 36.66
C GLU A 886 24.51 16.99 37.56
N ALA A 887 24.85 17.24 38.83
CA ALA A 887 25.16 16.18 39.79
C ALA A 887 23.94 15.33 40.14
N VAL A 888 22.77 15.96 40.31
CA VAL A 888 21.51 15.25 40.52
C VAL A 888 21.12 14.46 39.27
N ILE A 889 21.29 15.02 38.06
CA ILE A 889 21.00 14.31 36.81
C ILE A 889 21.91 13.08 36.66
N GLU A 890 23.23 13.20 36.90
CA GLU A 890 24.15 12.06 36.86
C GLU A 890 23.72 10.97 37.85
N ASN A 891 23.38 11.36 39.09
CA ASN A 891 22.99 10.43 40.13
C ASN A 891 21.67 9.71 39.78
N ILE A 892 20.59 10.46 39.51
CA ILE A 892 19.27 9.89 39.22
C ILE A 892 19.33 8.97 38.00
N MET A 893 20.12 9.31 36.98
CA MET A 893 20.26 8.50 35.77
C MET A 893 21.03 7.20 36.01
N SER A 894 21.97 7.20 36.96
CA SER A 894 22.74 6.02 37.36
C SER A 894 22.01 5.08 38.33
N THR A 895 20.98 5.55 39.03
CA THR A 895 20.19 4.73 39.94
C THR A 895 19.12 3.95 39.18
N PRO A 896 19.11 2.61 39.18
CA PRO A 896 18.05 1.83 38.51
C PRO A 896 16.67 2.11 39.13
N PHE A 897 15.60 1.92 38.36
CA PHE A 897 14.26 1.87 38.94
C PHE A 897 14.12 0.59 39.77
N GLY A 898 13.44 0.68 40.92
CA GLY A 898 13.09 -0.50 41.72
C GLY A 898 11.82 -1.17 41.17
N ASP A 899 11.64 -2.46 41.46
CA ASP A 899 10.54 -3.27 40.92
C ASP A 899 9.17 -2.99 41.56
N GLU A 900 9.14 -2.18 42.62
CA GLU A 900 7.93 -1.93 43.43
C GLU A 900 7.23 -0.61 43.09
N LEU A 901 7.94 0.36 42.50
CA LEU A 901 7.40 1.68 42.18
C LEU A 901 7.24 1.88 40.67
N PRO A 902 6.40 2.83 40.24
CA PRO A 902 6.32 3.21 38.83
C PRO A 902 7.70 3.71 38.38
N PRO A 903 8.15 3.42 37.13
CA PRO A 903 9.47 3.81 36.68
C PRO A 903 9.51 5.29 36.25
N ILE A 904 9.16 6.16 37.20
CA ILE A 904 9.23 7.62 37.16
C ILE A 904 9.72 8.15 38.51
N ARG A 905 10.57 9.19 38.48
CA ARG A 905 11.09 9.86 39.68
C ARG A 905 11.29 11.35 39.42
N PHE A 906 11.08 12.17 40.45
CA PHE A 906 11.34 13.60 40.46
C PHE A 906 12.27 13.97 41.61
N VAL A 907 13.15 14.94 41.39
CA VAL A 907 13.99 15.54 42.43
C VAL A 907 13.83 17.05 42.35
N LEU A 908 13.40 17.66 43.45
CA LEU A 908 13.29 19.10 43.61
C LEU A 908 14.58 19.63 44.24
N ILE A 909 15.32 20.45 43.51
CA ILE A 909 16.55 21.06 43.99
C ILE A 909 16.23 22.48 44.44
N HIS A 910 16.40 22.78 45.72
CA HIS A 910 16.28 24.14 46.22
C HIS A 910 17.60 24.90 46.01
N ASN A 911 17.58 25.87 45.12
CA ASN A 911 18.75 26.69 44.79
C ASN A 911 19.01 27.73 45.90
N GLU A 912 20.26 28.20 45.99
CA GLU A 912 20.68 29.23 46.95
C GLU A 912 19.88 30.54 46.81
N ASP A 913 19.43 30.85 45.58
CA ASP A 913 18.62 32.04 45.25
C ASP A 913 17.13 31.92 45.66
N GLY A 914 16.75 30.84 46.37
CA GLY A 914 15.37 30.58 46.82
C GLY A 914 14.44 29.98 45.75
N ASN A 915 14.92 29.77 44.52
CA ASN A 915 14.19 29.11 43.44
C ASN A 915 14.28 27.58 43.53
N THR A 916 13.30 26.86 42.98
CA THR A 916 13.35 25.38 42.86
C THR A 916 13.64 24.95 41.42
N THR A 917 14.52 23.97 41.24
CA THR A 917 14.72 23.27 39.97
C THR A 917 14.09 21.88 40.03
N VAL A 918 13.15 21.59 39.14
CA VAL A 918 12.49 20.28 39.06
C VAL A 918 13.25 19.39 38.08
N VAL A 919 13.74 18.24 38.52
CA VAL A 919 14.48 17.27 37.71
C VAL A 919 13.69 15.96 37.64
N SER A 920 13.42 15.44 36.45
CA SER A 920 12.62 14.21 36.27
C SER A 920 13.40 13.05 35.64
N LYS A 921 13.01 11.83 35.92
CA LYS A 921 13.49 10.62 35.24
C LYS A 921 12.31 9.72 34.95
N LEU A 922 12.16 9.28 33.71
CA LEU A 922 11.10 8.41 33.23
C LEU A 922 11.69 7.29 32.37
N HIS A 923 11.18 6.07 32.52
CA HIS A 923 11.57 4.96 31.66
C HIS A 923 10.84 5.01 30.30
N HIS A 924 11.55 4.66 29.23
CA HIS A 924 11.02 4.66 27.85
C HIS A 924 9.86 3.66 27.61
N ALA A 925 9.64 2.70 28.52
CA ALA A 925 8.48 1.82 28.45
C ALA A 925 7.14 2.57 28.69
N LEU A 926 7.17 3.68 29.44
CA LEU A 926 5.99 4.48 29.72
C LEU A 926 5.60 5.41 28.55
N ALA A 927 6.59 6.04 27.92
CA ALA A 927 6.42 7.01 26.83
C ALA A 927 7.71 7.23 26.00
N ASP A 928 7.57 7.73 24.76
CA ASP A 928 8.69 8.24 23.96
C ASP A 928 9.08 9.69 24.32
N GLY A 929 10.23 10.17 23.84
CA GLY A 929 10.78 11.47 24.23
C GLY A 929 9.84 12.67 24.00
N ALA A 930 9.02 12.64 22.95
CA ALA A 930 8.05 13.71 22.70
C ALA A 930 6.83 13.63 23.62
N SER A 931 6.29 12.42 23.83
CA SER A 931 5.14 12.19 24.72
C SER A 931 5.52 12.41 26.19
N SER A 932 6.75 12.07 26.59
CA SER A 932 7.30 12.36 27.92
C SER A 932 7.40 13.86 28.18
N ILE A 933 7.88 14.65 27.23
CA ILE A 933 7.93 16.12 27.40
C ILE A 933 6.52 16.70 27.45
N MET A 934 5.56 16.23 26.65
CA MET A 934 4.17 16.69 26.76
C MET A 934 3.56 16.37 28.13
N ALA A 935 3.81 15.18 28.68
CA ALA A 935 3.38 14.82 30.03
C ALA A 935 3.96 15.74 31.10
N LEU A 936 5.20 16.17 30.92
CA LEU A 936 5.86 17.11 31.83
C LEU A 936 5.39 18.55 31.64
N LEU A 937 5.01 18.95 30.43
CA LEU A 937 4.44 20.28 30.15
C LEU A 937 3.04 20.46 30.74
N GLU A 938 2.30 19.38 31.00
CA GLU A 938 1.01 19.40 31.70
C GLU A 938 1.15 19.92 33.14
N LEU A 939 2.34 19.74 33.73
CA LEU A 939 2.70 20.31 35.03
C LEU A 939 2.92 21.83 34.96
N THR A 940 2.70 22.48 33.82
CA THR A 940 2.98 23.90 33.61
C THR A 940 1.81 24.69 33.02
N ASP A 941 1.53 25.85 33.58
CA ASP A 941 0.52 26.81 33.12
C ASP A 941 1.13 27.88 32.20
N PRO A 942 0.44 28.38 31.17
CA PRO A 942 0.90 29.54 30.39
C PRO A 942 0.87 30.83 31.22
N LEU A 943 1.91 31.66 31.10
CA LEU A 943 1.93 33.00 31.71
C LEU A 943 1.25 34.00 30.76
N GLU A 944 0.16 34.62 31.22
CA GLU A 944 -0.54 35.68 30.48
C GLU A 944 0.39 36.89 30.24
N LYS A 945 0.42 37.42 29.01
CA LYS A 945 1.17 38.65 28.70
C LYS A 945 0.42 39.86 29.28
N PRO A 946 1.06 40.72 30.08
CA PRO A 946 0.41 41.92 30.59
C PRO A 946 0.22 42.95 29.45
N GLY A 947 -1.04 43.27 29.13
CA GLY A 947 -1.42 44.39 28.25
C GLY A 947 -2.34 44.05 27.06
N ASN A 948 -3.55 43.57 27.32
CA ASN A 948 -4.79 44.13 26.74
C ASN A 948 -6.01 43.48 27.42
N SER A 949 -6.70 44.24 28.27
CA SER A 949 -7.93 43.84 28.95
C SER A 949 -9.07 44.78 28.56
N ASP A 950 -10.01 44.27 27.76
CA ASP A 950 -11.41 44.65 27.81
C ASP A 950 -12.24 43.38 27.56
N THR A 951 -13.16 43.14 28.48
CA THR A 951 -13.85 41.87 28.73
C THR A 951 -15.36 41.99 28.46
N SER A 952 -15.92 41.13 27.61
CA SER A 952 -17.02 40.19 27.97
C SER A 952 -17.66 39.58 26.72
N SER A 953 -17.45 38.26 26.61
CA SER A 953 -18.36 37.19 26.17
C SER A 953 -19.31 37.42 24.98
N VAL A 954 -19.19 36.49 24.02
CA VAL A 954 -20.07 36.08 22.90
C VAL A 954 -19.52 36.57 21.54
N GLY A 955 -19.06 35.73 20.60
CA GLY A 955 -19.25 34.29 20.45
C GLY A 955 -17.95 33.54 20.11
N SER A 956 -17.57 32.62 20.98
CA SER A 956 -17.26 31.27 20.53
C SER A 956 -18.55 30.70 19.91
N THR A 957 -18.74 30.89 18.61
CA THR A 957 -19.55 29.94 17.86
C THR A 957 -18.72 28.67 17.79
N SER A 958 -19.05 27.79 18.72
CA SER A 958 -18.91 26.35 18.62
C SER A 958 -19.27 25.84 17.23
N ALA A 959 -18.61 24.73 16.90
CA ALA A 959 -19.15 23.68 16.07
C ALA A 959 -19.29 23.99 14.57
N SER A 960 -18.43 23.36 13.78
CA SER A 960 -18.67 21.93 13.56
C SER A 960 -17.34 21.21 13.52
N ASP A 961 -17.08 20.57 14.66
CA ASP A 961 -16.43 19.28 14.68
C ASP A 961 -16.96 18.38 13.56
N GLY A 962 -16.05 17.59 13.03
CA GLY A 962 -16.31 16.40 12.25
C GLY A 962 -14.97 15.70 12.04
N PRO A 963 -14.85 14.42 12.40
CA PRO A 963 -14.49 14.07 13.77
C PRO A 963 -13.06 13.55 13.91
N LEU A 964 -12.65 13.51 15.17
CA LEU A 964 -11.83 12.50 15.81
C LEU A 964 -10.40 12.22 15.29
N SER A 965 -9.46 12.82 16.03
CA SER A 965 -8.72 12.12 17.08
C SER A 965 -8.33 10.66 16.84
N LEU A 966 -7.02 10.45 16.91
CA LEU A 966 -6.36 9.39 17.65
C LEU A 966 -7.09 8.05 17.68
N SER A 967 -6.66 7.15 16.82
CA SER A 967 -5.61 6.22 17.21
C SER A 967 -6.17 4.91 17.71
N LYS A 968 -5.52 3.89 17.20
CA LYS A 968 -5.21 2.66 17.91
C LYS A 968 -6.40 1.74 18.14
N THR A 969 -6.29 0.65 17.38
CA THR A 969 -6.38 -0.69 17.93
C THR A 969 -7.72 -0.97 18.60
N ALA A 970 -8.71 -1.41 17.81
CA ALA A 970 -9.01 -2.83 17.79
C ALA A 970 -7.86 -3.68 18.36
N ASN A 971 -8.09 -4.03 19.63
CA ASN A 971 -7.36 -4.99 20.41
C ASN A 971 -7.39 -6.34 19.68
N PRO A 972 -6.26 -7.07 19.65
CA PRO A 972 -5.92 -8.04 18.64
C PRO A 972 -6.50 -9.44 18.89
N ALA A 973 -7.71 -9.55 19.46
CA ALA A 973 -8.27 -10.84 19.86
C ALA A 973 -9.15 -11.51 18.79
N THR A 974 -9.77 -10.76 17.87
CA THR A 974 -10.57 -11.34 16.77
C THR A 974 -9.79 -11.56 15.48
N LEU A 975 -8.54 -11.07 15.41
CA LEU A 975 -7.70 -11.14 14.20
C LEU A 975 -6.70 -12.30 14.20
N THR A 976 -6.88 -13.27 15.07
CA THR A 976 -6.08 -14.50 15.06
C THR A 976 -6.96 -15.72 15.23
N LEU A 977 -7.77 -16.02 14.21
CA LEU A 977 -7.99 -17.40 13.77
C LEU A 977 -8.54 -17.52 12.34
N ALA A 978 -9.22 -16.52 11.77
CA ALA A 978 -9.76 -16.60 10.39
C ALA A 978 -8.92 -15.90 9.29
N SER A 979 -7.71 -15.43 9.61
CA SER A 979 -6.73 -14.95 8.62
C SER A 979 -5.52 -15.89 8.48
N GLY A 980 -5.45 -16.96 9.28
CA GLY A 980 -4.22 -17.71 9.55
C GLY A 980 -3.52 -18.39 8.36
N LEU A 981 -4.23 -18.83 7.31
CA LEU A 981 -3.61 -19.62 6.22
C LEU A 981 -3.12 -18.79 5.02
N SER A 982 -3.79 -17.69 4.67
CA SER A 982 -3.36 -16.79 3.57
C SER A 982 -2.33 -15.76 4.05
N VAL A 983 -2.39 -15.37 5.32
CA VAL A 983 -1.43 -14.53 6.02
C VAL A 983 -0.08 -15.27 6.07
N VAL A 984 0.02 -16.46 6.67
CA VAL A 984 1.28 -17.23 6.79
C VAL A 984 2.03 -17.39 5.45
N TRP A 985 1.29 -17.52 4.34
CA TRP A 985 1.85 -17.69 2.99
C TRP A 985 2.38 -16.38 2.35
N GLN A 986 1.75 -15.23 2.63
CA GLN A 986 2.30 -13.92 2.25
C GLN A 986 3.49 -13.52 3.14
N TRP A 987 3.54 -13.96 4.40
CA TRP A 987 4.61 -13.60 5.35
C TRP A 987 5.94 -14.34 5.13
N LEU A 988 5.93 -15.59 4.66
CA LEU A 988 7.16 -16.35 4.34
C LEU A 988 8.04 -15.70 3.24
N LYS A 989 7.46 -14.85 2.38
CA LYS A 989 8.18 -14.14 1.31
C LYS A 989 8.90 -12.86 1.76
N LEU A 990 8.54 -12.29 2.91
CA LEU A 990 9.06 -11.00 3.41
C LEU A 990 10.24 -11.14 4.38
N VAL A 991 10.42 -12.32 4.98
CA VAL A 991 11.46 -12.60 5.99
C VAL A 991 12.90 -12.44 5.46
N PRO A 992 13.28 -12.96 4.28
CA PRO A 992 14.64 -12.76 3.75
C PRO A 992 14.96 -11.30 3.44
N TRP A 993 13.95 -10.52 3.04
CA TRP A 993 14.07 -9.10 2.75
C TRP A 993 14.20 -8.24 4.01
N ALA A 994 13.48 -8.59 5.08
CA ALA A 994 13.61 -7.96 6.38
C ALA A 994 15.00 -8.24 7.02
N ILE A 995 15.53 -9.46 6.88
CA ILE A 995 16.88 -9.83 7.32
C ILE A 995 17.96 -9.10 6.50
N TYR A 996 17.81 -9.04 5.16
CA TYR A 996 18.71 -8.31 4.26
C TYR A 996 18.75 -6.81 4.58
N MET A 997 17.61 -6.20 4.89
CA MET A 997 17.54 -4.79 5.28
C MET A 997 18.05 -4.53 6.70
N LEU A 998 17.83 -5.44 7.66
CA LEU A 998 18.46 -5.41 8.98
C LEU A 998 19.98 -5.40 8.84
N LEU A 999 20.54 -6.25 7.97
CA LEU A 999 21.99 -6.32 7.70
C LEU A 999 22.56 -5.07 7.01
N ILE A 1000 21.80 -4.40 6.15
CA ILE A 1000 22.24 -3.19 5.44
C ILE A 1000 22.16 -1.93 6.33
N PHE A 1001 21.10 -1.77 7.13
CA PHE A 1001 20.90 -0.57 7.95
C PHE A 1001 21.63 -0.60 9.30
N SER A 1002 22.03 -1.78 9.79
CA SER A 1002 22.91 -1.90 10.96
C SER A 1002 24.41 -1.84 10.63
N VAL A 1003 24.78 -1.63 9.35
CA VAL A 1003 26.19 -1.62 8.89
C VAL A 1003 26.45 -0.56 7.80
N LEU A 1004 26.24 0.73 8.11
CA LEU A 1004 27.12 1.75 7.54
C LEU A 1004 28.19 2.03 8.59
N PRO A 1005 29.45 1.59 8.39
CA PRO A 1005 30.49 1.79 9.38
C PRO A 1005 30.80 3.28 9.50
N ASP A 1006 30.45 3.86 10.65
CA ASP A 1006 31.00 5.15 11.09
C ASP A 1006 32.53 5.07 11.12
N SER A 1007 33.20 6.19 10.83
CA SER A 1007 34.67 6.24 10.94
C SER A 1007 35.10 5.90 12.36
N TYR A 1008 36.08 5.01 12.53
CA TYR A 1008 36.57 4.62 13.86
C TYR A 1008 37.30 5.81 14.50
N THR A 1009 36.72 6.40 15.54
CA THR A 1009 37.29 7.55 16.28
C THR A 1009 37.34 7.26 17.77
N SER A 1010 38.06 8.08 18.54
CA SER A 1010 38.10 8.01 20.00
C SER A 1010 36.75 8.32 20.66
N LEU A 1011 35.84 8.98 19.94
CA LEU A 1011 34.46 9.20 20.37
C LEU A 1011 33.61 7.91 20.33
N ARG A 1012 34.10 6.82 19.73
CA ARG A 1012 33.38 5.55 19.65
C ARG A 1012 33.56 4.75 20.96
N PRO A 1013 32.49 4.23 21.57
CA PRO A 1013 32.59 3.50 22.83
C PRO A 1013 33.26 2.14 22.61
N THR A 1014 34.11 1.69 23.53
CA THR A 1014 34.81 0.38 23.44
C THR A 1014 34.30 -0.60 24.49
N LEU A 1015 34.08 -1.87 24.08
CA LEU A 1015 33.51 -2.94 24.93
C LEU A 1015 34.27 -3.20 26.24
N ARG A 1016 35.57 -2.90 26.30
CA ARG A 1016 36.44 -3.31 27.42
C ARG A 1016 36.47 -2.33 28.59
N LYS A 1017 35.92 -1.12 28.46
CA LYS A 1017 35.97 -0.07 29.50
C LYS A 1017 34.75 0.86 29.39
N ARG A 1018 33.60 0.44 29.93
CA ARG A 1018 32.40 1.29 30.01
C ARG A 1018 32.35 1.97 31.38
N GLY A 1019 32.50 3.29 31.42
CA GLY A 1019 32.55 4.11 32.64
C GLY A 1019 31.17 4.56 33.14
N ARG A 1020 31.15 5.60 33.98
CA ARG A 1020 29.93 6.28 34.45
C ARG A 1020 29.43 7.26 33.38
N SER A 1021 28.11 7.49 33.32
CA SER A 1021 27.55 8.54 32.48
C SER A 1021 27.82 9.91 33.09
N GLU A 1022 28.42 10.81 32.33
CA GLU A 1022 28.61 12.22 32.72
C GLU A 1022 27.67 13.12 31.95
N VAL A 1023 27.14 14.14 32.61
CA VAL A 1023 26.13 15.04 32.06
C VAL A 1023 26.61 16.48 32.16
N ARG A 1024 26.59 17.18 31.02
CA ARG A 1024 26.97 18.59 30.94
C ARG A 1024 25.96 19.38 30.13
N CYS A 1025 25.55 20.53 30.67
CA CYS A 1025 24.59 21.39 30.00
C CYS A 1025 25.30 22.56 29.29
N SER A 1026 24.92 22.83 28.04
CA SER A 1026 25.45 23.96 27.26
C SER A 1026 24.91 25.29 27.77
N LYS A 1027 25.54 26.39 27.34
CA LYS A 1027 24.92 27.71 27.48
C LYS A 1027 23.60 27.76 26.70
N ARG A 1028 22.64 28.56 27.18
CA ARG A 1028 21.40 28.83 26.46
C ARG A 1028 21.67 29.78 25.30
N VAL A 1029 21.14 29.44 24.14
CA VAL A 1029 21.35 30.17 22.90
C VAL A 1029 20.02 30.76 22.44
N PRO A 1030 19.90 32.08 22.19
CA PRO A 1030 18.70 32.64 21.60
C PRO A 1030 18.40 31.97 20.25
N LEU A 1031 17.19 31.47 20.06
CA LEU A 1031 16.78 30.82 18.83
C LEU A 1031 16.85 31.78 17.63
N GLU A 1032 16.70 33.08 17.87
CA GLU A 1032 16.85 34.11 16.84
C GLU A 1032 18.27 34.14 16.25
N ASP A 1033 19.29 33.77 17.02
CA ASP A 1033 20.69 33.76 16.58
C ASP A 1033 20.95 32.60 15.63
N LEU A 1034 20.34 31.45 15.91
CA LEU A 1034 20.35 30.31 15.01
C LEU A 1034 19.51 30.58 13.75
N LYS A 1035 18.41 31.34 13.89
CA LYS A 1035 17.62 31.78 12.74
C LYS A 1035 18.37 32.77 11.85
N VAL A 1036 19.31 33.57 12.38
CA VAL A 1036 20.22 34.39 11.54
C VAL A 1036 21.03 33.48 10.62
N ILE A 1037 21.63 32.42 11.16
CA ILE A 1037 22.40 31.44 10.38
C ILE A 1037 21.49 30.72 9.36
N SER A 1038 20.30 30.28 9.80
CA SER A 1038 19.30 29.64 8.94
C SER A 1038 18.88 30.54 7.77
N ARG A 1039 18.61 31.83 8.02
CA ARG A 1039 18.27 32.81 6.97
C ARG A 1039 19.44 33.07 6.02
N ALA A 1040 20.65 33.20 6.55
CA ALA A 1040 21.85 33.46 5.76
C ALA A 1040 22.26 32.29 4.85
N THR A 1041 21.91 31.06 5.23
CA THR A 1041 22.30 29.83 4.50
C THR A 1041 21.16 29.17 3.74
N GLY A 1042 19.91 29.52 4.03
CA GLY A 1042 18.72 28.85 3.47
C GLY A 1042 18.46 27.44 4.05
N ALA A 1043 19.22 27.02 5.05
CA ALA A 1043 19.07 25.73 5.74
C ALA A 1043 18.06 25.82 6.89
N LYS A 1044 17.45 24.70 7.31
CA LYS A 1044 16.53 24.69 8.47
C LYS A 1044 17.34 24.73 9.76
N VAL A 1045 16.74 25.22 10.85
CA VAL A 1045 17.39 25.27 12.18
C VAL A 1045 17.93 23.89 12.60
N ASN A 1046 17.23 22.80 12.29
CA ASN A 1046 17.73 21.44 12.57
C ASN A 1046 19.01 21.08 11.78
N ASP A 1047 19.14 21.55 10.54
CA ASP A 1047 20.36 21.31 9.74
C ASP A 1047 21.53 22.11 10.31
N VAL A 1048 21.28 23.33 10.80
CA VAL A 1048 22.26 24.17 11.50
C VAL A 1048 22.73 23.48 12.80
N ILE A 1049 21.82 22.91 13.59
CA ILE A 1049 22.15 22.17 14.81
C ILE A 1049 23.07 20.98 14.50
N LEU A 1050 22.77 20.18 13.47
CA LEU A 1050 23.63 19.05 13.06
C LEU A 1050 25.04 19.52 12.66
N ALA A 1051 25.14 20.63 11.94
CA ALA A 1051 26.43 21.19 11.55
C ALA A 1051 27.27 21.74 12.72
N LEU A 1052 26.61 22.29 13.75
CA LEU A 1052 27.24 22.74 15.00
C LEU A 1052 27.78 21.54 15.80
N LEU A 1053 27.00 20.46 15.90
CA LEU A 1053 27.42 19.23 16.59
C LEU A 1053 28.62 18.56 15.88
N ALA A 1054 28.61 18.53 14.54
CA ALA A 1054 29.76 18.09 13.76
C ALA A 1054 31.01 18.95 14.00
N GLY A 1055 30.86 20.28 14.09
CA GLY A 1055 31.96 21.19 14.43
C GLY A 1055 32.50 20.95 15.85
N ALA A 1056 31.62 20.73 16.81
CA ALA A 1056 32.00 20.41 18.19
C ALA A 1056 32.78 19.10 18.28
N ALA A 1057 32.30 18.04 17.60
CA ALA A 1057 32.99 16.75 17.54
C ALA A 1057 34.38 16.87 16.88
N ARG A 1058 34.51 17.68 15.83
CA ARG A 1058 35.80 18.00 15.19
C ARG A 1058 36.78 18.62 16.20
N ARG A 1059 36.34 19.66 16.92
CA ARG A 1059 37.18 20.35 17.93
C ARG A 1059 37.59 19.43 19.05
N TYR A 1060 36.68 18.58 19.51
CA TYR A 1060 36.97 17.60 20.56
C TYR A 1060 38.09 16.64 20.13
N LEU A 1061 38.00 16.06 18.93
CA LEU A 1061 39.03 15.13 18.40
C LEU A 1061 40.41 15.80 18.27
N LEU A 1062 40.44 17.07 17.85
CA LEU A 1062 41.68 17.85 17.78
C LEU A 1062 42.26 18.12 19.18
N ALA A 1063 41.42 18.57 20.13
CA ALA A 1063 41.82 18.87 21.50
C ALA A 1063 42.29 17.62 22.26
N GLU A 1064 41.62 16.48 22.06
CA GLU A 1064 41.97 15.20 22.66
C GLU A 1064 43.31 14.68 22.15
N ALA A 1065 43.58 14.80 20.84
CA ALA A 1065 44.87 14.42 20.25
C ALA A 1065 46.02 15.20 20.87
N VAL A 1066 45.85 16.52 21.05
CA VAL A 1066 46.81 17.39 21.74
C VAL A 1066 46.99 16.98 23.21
N LYS A 1067 45.89 16.77 23.96
CA LYS A 1067 45.92 16.35 25.38
C LYS A 1067 46.62 15.00 25.59
N LYS A 1068 46.53 14.09 24.61
CA LYS A 1068 47.18 12.76 24.66
C LYS A 1068 48.58 12.72 24.03
N GLY A 1069 49.14 13.86 23.61
CA GLY A 1069 50.48 13.95 23.01
C GLY A 1069 50.62 13.24 21.67
N ARG A 1070 49.53 13.10 20.90
CA ARG A 1070 49.52 12.46 19.57
C ARG A 1070 49.51 13.53 18.48
N GLU A 1071 50.13 13.25 17.32
CA GLU A 1071 49.99 14.11 16.14
C GLU A 1071 48.52 14.17 15.70
N SER A 1072 48.00 15.39 15.54
CA SER A 1072 46.61 15.64 15.19
C SER A 1072 46.43 15.58 13.67
N SER A 1073 45.93 14.45 13.15
CA SER A 1073 45.44 14.38 11.76
C SER A 1073 44.12 15.12 11.65
N ASP A 1074 43.97 16.05 10.69
CA ASP A 1074 42.72 16.81 10.52
C ASP A 1074 41.53 15.86 10.25
N PRO A 1075 40.52 15.82 11.13
CA PRO A 1075 39.37 14.94 10.96
C PRO A 1075 38.40 15.42 9.87
N ALA A 1076 38.70 16.46 9.09
CA ALA A 1076 37.86 17.00 8.03
C ALA A 1076 37.38 15.97 6.98
N SER A 1077 38.14 14.90 6.74
CA SER A 1077 37.75 13.80 5.84
C SER A 1077 36.77 12.81 6.45
N LEU A 1078 36.53 12.87 7.77
CA LEU A 1078 35.64 11.96 8.48
C LEU A 1078 34.19 12.41 8.32
N ARG A 1079 33.30 11.43 8.21
CA ARG A 1079 31.84 11.61 8.31
C ARG A 1079 31.35 10.88 9.55
N MET A 1080 30.47 11.55 10.29
CA MET A 1080 29.92 11.06 11.54
C MET A 1080 28.40 10.95 11.42
N GLY A 1081 27.86 9.76 11.72
CA GLY A 1081 26.44 9.48 11.75
C GLY A 1081 25.78 10.12 12.96
N PHE A 1082 24.97 11.15 12.75
CA PHE A 1082 24.11 11.73 13.76
C PHE A 1082 22.74 11.07 13.70
N GLN A 1083 22.38 10.32 14.73
CA GLN A 1083 21.04 9.75 14.84
C GLN A 1083 20.03 10.88 15.09
N PHE A 1084 18.88 10.87 14.43
CA PHE A 1084 17.78 11.80 14.61
C PHE A 1084 16.47 11.01 14.75
N THR A 1085 15.71 11.29 15.79
CA THR A 1085 14.37 10.73 16.04
C THR A 1085 13.34 11.49 15.21
N ALA A 1086 12.65 10.81 14.31
CA ALA A 1086 11.49 11.37 13.62
C ALA A 1086 10.20 10.69 14.08
N ASN A 1087 9.21 11.50 14.43
CA ASN A 1087 7.87 11.03 14.72
C ASN A 1087 7.19 10.59 13.40
N MET A 1088 6.65 9.38 13.40
CA MET A 1088 6.06 8.68 12.26
C MET A 1088 4.52 8.72 12.26
N ARG A 1089 3.89 9.42 13.22
CA ARG A 1089 2.44 9.67 13.29
C ARG A 1089 1.93 10.47 12.08
N SER A 1090 0.67 10.25 11.67
CA SER A 1090 0.02 11.02 10.59
C SER A 1090 -0.14 12.50 10.96
N SER A 1091 -0.29 13.38 9.96
CA SER A 1091 -0.45 14.83 10.14
C SER A 1091 -1.68 15.29 10.93
N THR A 1092 -2.57 14.37 11.32
CA THR A 1092 -3.77 14.61 12.16
C THR A 1092 -3.59 14.22 13.63
N GLY A 1093 -2.55 13.46 14.00
CA GLY A 1093 -2.35 13.00 15.37
C GLY A 1093 -1.71 14.06 16.25
N LYS A 1094 -2.51 14.76 17.06
CA LYS A 1094 -1.95 15.57 18.18
C LYS A 1094 -1.12 14.66 19.09
N ILE A 1095 0.04 15.14 19.54
CA ILE A 1095 0.83 14.45 20.57
C ILE A 1095 0.05 14.61 21.88
N THR A 1096 -0.71 13.59 22.25
CA THR A 1096 -1.49 13.54 23.49
C THR A 1096 -0.79 12.67 24.53
N ILE A 1097 -0.85 13.14 25.77
CA ILE A 1097 -0.38 12.43 26.95
C ILE A 1097 -1.18 11.13 27.08
N GLY A 1098 -0.51 10.01 27.38
CA GLY A 1098 -1.17 8.72 27.65
C GLY A 1098 -1.43 7.79 26.44
N THR A 1099 -1.33 8.25 25.18
CA THR A 1099 -1.60 7.40 24.01
C THR A 1099 -0.47 6.38 23.73
N GLY A 1100 -0.65 5.13 24.16
CA GLY A 1100 0.41 4.09 24.13
C GLY A 1100 0.79 3.62 22.74
N GLY A 1101 2.02 3.92 22.28
CA GLY A 1101 2.58 3.50 20.99
C GLY A 1101 3.67 4.49 20.57
N ASN A 1102 4.92 4.03 20.58
CA ASN A 1102 6.11 4.81 20.26
C ASN A 1102 6.31 4.80 18.73
N GLU A 1103 5.47 5.54 17.99
CA GLU A 1103 5.62 5.68 16.54
C GLU A 1103 6.77 6.65 16.19
N SER A 1104 7.96 6.44 16.75
CA SER A 1104 9.15 7.26 16.52
C SER A 1104 10.26 6.37 15.97
N TRP A 1105 10.83 6.74 14.82
CA TRP A 1105 11.93 6.01 14.20
C TRP A 1105 13.23 6.82 14.22
N VAL A 1106 14.34 6.15 14.49
CA VAL A 1106 15.67 6.77 14.52
C VAL A 1106 16.34 6.60 13.15
N PHE A 1107 16.70 7.72 12.53
CA PHE A 1107 17.45 7.72 11.29
C PHE A 1107 18.88 8.20 11.53
N SER A 1108 19.88 7.60 10.88
CA SER A 1108 21.27 8.09 10.93
C SER A 1108 21.56 9.02 9.76
N VAL A 1109 22.07 10.22 10.05
CA VAL A 1109 22.43 11.25 9.07
C VAL A 1109 23.95 11.47 9.11
N PRO A 1110 24.72 11.02 8.11
CA PRO A 1110 26.19 11.13 8.11
C PRO A 1110 26.65 12.54 7.69
N VAL A 1111 27.09 13.36 8.63
CA VAL A 1111 27.57 14.73 8.38
C VAL A 1111 29.10 14.78 8.44
N SER A 1112 29.74 15.47 7.51
CA SER A 1112 31.19 15.69 7.48
C SER A 1112 31.69 16.58 8.62
N LEU A 1113 32.88 16.30 9.11
CA LEU A 1113 33.57 17.10 10.13
C LEU A 1113 34.44 18.22 9.51
N HIS A 1114 34.01 18.78 8.38
CA HIS A 1114 34.76 19.81 7.65
C HIS A 1114 35.08 21.04 8.53
N ALA A 1115 36.17 21.77 8.29
CA ALA A 1115 36.55 22.91 9.12
C ALA A 1115 35.56 24.10 9.00
N ASP A 1116 35.11 24.40 7.79
CA ASP A 1116 34.12 25.46 7.53
C ASP A 1116 32.69 25.00 7.85
N ILE A 1117 32.01 25.80 8.68
CA ILE A 1117 30.61 25.60 9.05
C ILE A 1117 29.64 25.70 7.87
N ARG A 1118 29.91 26.53 6.86
CA ARG A 1118 29.04 26.68 5.67
C ARG A 1118 28.94 25.36 4.92
N GLU A 1119 30.07 24.68 4.74
CA GLU A 1119 30.14 23.36 4.10
C GLU A 1119 29.45 22.29 4.95
N ARG A 1120 29.60 22.32 6.28
CA ARG A 1120 28.89 21.39 7.17
C ARG A 1120 27.37 21.58 7.13
N ILE A 1121 26.88 22.81 7.08
CA ILE A 1121 25.44 23.12 6.95
C ILE A 1121 24.91 22.60 5.61
N ARG A 1122 25.66 22.81 4.51
CA ARG A 1122 25.29 22.33 3.19
C ARG A 1122 25.23 20.81 3.12
N ASP A 1123 26.21 20.12 3.70
CA ASP A 1123 26.24 18.66 3.77
C ASP A 1123 25.07 18.14 4.63
N ALA A 1124 24.83 18.72 5.81
CA ALA A 1124 23.69 18.36 6.66
C ALA A 1124 22.35 18.49 5.92
N GLN A 1125 22.10 19.62 5.24
CA GLN A 1125 20.88 19.87 4.47
C GLN A 1125 20.69 18.86 3.32
N LEU A 1126 21.78 18.50 2.64
CA LEU A 1126 21.76 17.53 1.54
C LEU A 1126 21.44 16.13 2.04
N GLN A 1127 22.02 15.70 3.15
CA GLN A 1127 21.77 14.37 3.73
C GLN A 1127 20.36 14.26 4.33
N THR A 1128 19.88 15.27 5.06
CA THR A 1128 18.52 15.26 5.63
C THR A 1128 17.44 15.27 4.55
N SER A 1129 17.68 15.97 3.44
CA SER A 1129 16.77 15.99 2.29
C SER A 1129 16.73 14.64 1.56
N ARG A 1130 17.90 14.03 1.31
CA ARG A 1130 18.01 12.69 0.69
C ARG A 1130 17.26 11.63 1.50
N LEU A 1131 17.44 11.65 2.81
CA LEU A 1131 16.80 10.72 3.73
C LEU A 1131 15.26 10.83 3.68
N LYS A 1132 14.71 12.05 3.74
CA LYS A 1132 13.25 12.29 3.68
C LYS A 1132 12.61 11.89 2.35
N SER A 1133 13.35 12.03 1.25
CA SER A 1133 12.91 11.57 -0.08
C SER A 1133 13.11 10.08 -0.32
N SER A 1134 13.76 9.36 0.59
CA SER A 1134 14.09 7.95 0.40
C SER A 1134 12.91 7.03 0.76
N PRO A 1135 12.78 5.87 0.09
CA PRO A 1135 11.84 4.83 0.49
C PRO A 1135 11.99 4.37 1.94
N ALA A 1136 13.17 4.54 2.55
CA ALA A 1136 13.44 4.19 3.93
C ALA A 1136 12.58 4.98 4.94
N PHE A 1137 12.22 6.24 4.62
CA PHE A 1137 11.34 7.06 5.47
C PHE A 1137 9.89 6.55 5.45
N LEU A 1138 9.39 6.16 4.27
CA LEU A 1138 8.05 5.58 4.12
C LEU A 1138 7.98 4.15 4.70
N PHE A 1139 9.07 3.39 4.52
CA PHE A 1139 9.22 2.02 4.99
C PHE A 1139 9.33 1.92 6.50
N GLY A 1140 9.89 2.91 7.21
CA GLY A 1140 9.92 2.92 8.69
C GLY A 1140 8.53 2.72 9.32
N ARG A 1141 7.46 3.23 8.69
CA ARG A 1141 6.07 3.04 9.15
C ARG A 1141 5.58 1.60 8.99
N VAL A 1142 5.98 0.96 7.90
CA VAL A 1142 5.59 -0.42 7.57
C VAL A 1142 6.46 -1.41 8.33
N PHE A 1143 7.76 -1.13 8.47
CA PHE A 1143 8.76 -1.94 9.18
C PHE A 1143 8.45 -2.10 10.66
N ILE A 1144 8.08 -1.02 11.36
CA ILE A 1144 7.65 -1.09 12.76
C ILE A 1144 6.48 -2.07 12.90
N ARG A 1145 5.46 -1.98 12.04
CA ARG A 1145 4.30 -2.90 12.04
C ARG A 1145 4.67 -4.34 11.66
N LEU A 1146 5.65 -4.55 10.77
CA LEU A 1146 6.20 -5.86 10.39
C LEU A 1146 6.99 -6.51 11.55
N CYS A 1147 7.84 -5.74 12.24
CA CYS A 1147 8.57 -6.21 13.42
C CYS A 1147 7.63 -6.60 14.57
N CYS A 1148 6.55 -5.83 14.80
CA CYS A 1148 5.51 -6.16 15.77
C CYS A 1148 4.86 -7.54 15.51
N PHE A 1149 4.78 -7.98 14.24
CA PHE A 1149 4.19 -9.26 13.87
C PHE A 1149 5.15 -10.43 14.09
N PHE A 1150 6.41 -10.33 13.65
CA PHE A 1150 7.38 -11.43 13.67
C PHE A 1150 8.02 -11.72 15.04
N MET A 1151 8.04 -10.74 15.94
CA MET A 1151 8.71 -10.83 17.24
C MET A 1151 7.84 -11.48 18.34
N ASN A 1152 6.60 -11.87 18.01
CA ASN A 1152 5.80 -12.78 18.85
C ASN A 1152 6.27 -14.24 18.73
N LEU A 1153 7.15 -14.56 17.76
CA LEU A 1153 7.79 -15.86 17.62
C LEU A 1153 9.08 -15.90 18.49
N PRO A 1154 9.17 -16.81 19.49
CA PRO A 1154 10.27 -16.80 20.47
C PRO A 1154 11.68 -16.86 19.86
N PHE A 1155 11.85 -17.63 18.79
CA PHE A 1155 13.13 -17.76 18.08
C PHE A 1155 13.55 -16.47 17.35
N VAL A 1156 12.61 -15.80 16.68
CA VAL A 1156 12.86 -14.56 15.93
C VAL A 1156 13.14 -13.41 16.91
N ARG A 1157 12.41 -13.36 18.03
CA ARG A 1157 12.65 -12.43 19.14
C ARG A 1157 14.08 -12.55 19.68
N ARG A 1158 14.54 -13.77 19.98
CA ARG A 1158 15.91 -14.03 20.46
C ARG A 1158 16.97 -13.64 19.43
N LEU A 1159 16.75 -13.92 18.14
CA LEU A 1159 17.68 -13.58 17.07
C LEU A 1159 17.79 -12.06 16.81
N LEU A 1160 16.65 -11.35 16.85
CA LEU A 1160 16.61 -9.89 16.71
C LEU A 1160 17.14 -9.17 17.95
N ILE A 1161 16.83 -9.63 19.17
CA ILE A 1161 17.45 -9.12 20.40
C ILE A 1161 18.97 -9.40 20.35
N GLN A 1162 19.43 -10.56 19.90
CA GLN A 1162 20.86 -10.81 19.72
C GLN A 1162 21.50 -9.97 18.60
N ALA A 1163 20.77 -9.61 17.54
CA ALA A 1163 21.29 -8.76 16.45
C ALA A 1163 21.28 -7.26 16.80
N ILE A 1164 20.29 -6.79 17.56
CA ILE A 1164 20.08 -5.38 17.95
C ILE A 1164 20.68 -5.07 19.34
N CYS A 1165 20.70 -6.02 20.27
CA CYS A 1165 21.28 -5.88 21.61
C CYS A 1165 22.62 -6.60 21.72
N GLY A 1166 23.01 -7.38 20.70
CA GLY A 1166 24.35 -7.93 20.59
C GLY A 1166 25.40 -6.82 20.52
N GLU A 1167 26.60 -7.16 20.98
CA GLU A 1167 27.74 -6.25 21.14
C GLU A 1167 27.96 -5.32 19.93
N ARG A 1168 27.66 -5.77 18.71
CA ARG A 1168 27.81 -5.02 17.45
C ARG A 1168 26.91 -3.78 17.29
N TYR A 1169 25.71 -3.75 17.84
CA TYR A 1169 24.79 -2.60 17.65
C TYR A 1169 25.16 -1.38 18.50
N LEU A 1170 25.55 -1.61 19.76
CA LEU A 1170 26.10 -0.58 20.65
C LEU A 1170 27.50 -0.14 20.19
N LEU A 1171 28.30 -1.07 19.64
CA LEU A 1171 29.62 -0.77 19.08
C LEU A 1171 29.58 0.00 17.77
N GLY A 1172 28.44 0.13 17.08
CA GLY A 1172 28.38 0.69 15.72
C GLY A 1172 28.37 2.22 15.61
N LYS A 1173 28.27 2.96 16.72
CA LYS A 1173 27.79 4.35 16.71
C LYS A 1173 28.72 5.31 17.46
N THR A 1174 28.88 6.53 16.94
CA THR A 1174 29.80 7.53 17.51
C THR A 1174 29.10 8.62 18.32
N LEU A 1175 28.00 9.21 17.84
CA LEU A 1175 27.20 10.22 18.57
C LEU A 1175 25.70 10.11 18.24
N THR A 1176 24.82 10.34 19.21
CA THR A 1176 23.36 10.34 19.05
C THR A 1176 22.79 11.75 19.25
N VAL A 1177 21.78 12.17 18.48
CA VAL A 1177 21.11 13.46 18.69
C VAL A 1177 19.61 13.25 18.86
N THR A 1178 19.04 13.80 19.92
CA THR A 1178 17.59 13.82 20.10
C THR A 1178 17.11 15.26 20.19
N ASN A 1179 16.18 15.64 19.33
CA ASN A 1179 15.61 16.98 19.29
C ASN A 1179 14.17 16.90 19.79
N VAL A 1180 13.89 17.55 20.92
CA VAL A 1180 12.55 17.56 21.49
C VAL A 1180 12.00 18.99 21.47
N PRO A 1181 10.95 19.27 20.68
CA PRO A 1181 10.37 20.60 20.63
C PRO A 1181 9.69 20.93 21.96
N GLY A 1182 10.14 21.98 22.64
CA GLY A 1182 9.45 22.52 23.82
C GLY A 1182 8.52 23.70 23.46
N PRO A 1183 7.77 24.23 24.44
CA PRO A 1183 6.76 25.26 24.23
C PRO A 1183 7.39 26.60 23.86
N ARG A 1184 6.68 27.36 23.02
CA ARG A 1184 7.11 28.70 22.58
C ARG A 1184 6.73 29.80 23.56
N ASP A 1185 5.69 29.57 24.36
CA ASP A 1185 5.17 30.53 25.31
C ASP A 1185 5.83 30.35 26.68
N ALA A 1186 5.93 31.45 27.43
CA ALA A 1186 6.36 31.41 28.82
C ALA A 1186 5.38 30.58 29.67
N ARG A 1187 5.90 29.83 30.62
CA ARG A 1187 5.16 28.86 31.43
C ARG A 1187 5.47 29.06 32.91
N SER A 1188 4.60 28.57 33.78
CA SER A 1188 4.82 28.50 35.22
C SER A 1188 4.49 27.12 35.78
N VAL A 1189 5.27 26.62 36.73
CA VAL A 1189 4.99 25.37 37.46
C VAL A 1189 4.72 25.73 38.92
N CYS A 1190 3.65 25.17 39.50
CA CYS A 1190 3.14 25.55 40.84
C CYS A 1190 2.94 27.08 41.00
N GLY A 1191 2.65 27.80 39.91
CA GLY A 1191 2.54 29.27 39.90
C GLY A 1191 3.86 30.02 40.00
N ARG A 1192 5.00 29.43 39.59
CA ARG A 1192 6.33 30.07 39.52
C ARG A 1192 6.82 30.00 38.09
N GLU A 1193 7.27 31.12 37.54
CA GLU A 1193 7.72 31.19 36.15
C GLU A 1193 8.87 30.23 35.88
N VAL A 1194 8.78 29.48 34.78
CA VAL A 1194 9.85 28.61 34.29
C VAL A 1194 10.81 29.47 33.49
N LYS A 1195 12.00 29.69 34.04
CA LYS A 1195 13.07 30.48 33.41
C LYS A 1195 13.74 29.71 32.26
N GLY A 1196 13.76 28.39 32.33
CA GLY A 1196 14.18 27.56 31.21
C GLY A 1196 14.11 26.07 31.45
N MET A 1197 14.31 25.34 30.34
CA MET A 1197 14.10 23.90 30.26
C MET A 1197 15.31 23.21 29.63
N GLN A 1198 15.64 22.01 30.11
CA GLN A 1198 16.67 21.13 29.55
C GLN A 1198 16.11 19.70 29.54
N SER A 1199 16.50 18.85 28.58
CA SER A 1199 16.17 17.43 28.63
C SER A 1199 17.38 16.56 28.35
N TYR A 1200 17.33 15.30 28.76
CA TYR A 1200 18.47 14.38 28.70
C TYR A 1200 18.00 12.93 28.53
N VAL A 1201 18.89 12.08 28.03
CA VAL A 1201 18.67 10.63 27.82
C VAL A 1201 19.87 9.86 28.37
N SER A 1202 19.67 8.69 28.99
CA SER A 1202 20.74 7.93 29.67
C SER A 1202 21.79 7.33 28.75
N ASN A 1203 21.55 7.35 27.44
CA ASN A 1203 22.43 6.73 26.48
C ASN A 1203 23.75 7.54 26.38
N PRO A 1204 24.93 6.93 26.62
CA PRO A 1204 26.19 7.64 26.48
C PRO A 1204 26.40 8.17 25.07
N GLN A 1205 27.16 9.27 24.96
CA GLN A 1205 27.49 9.96 23.71
C GLN A 1205 26.24 10.51 22.99
N THR A 1206 25.32 11.09 23.77
CA THR A 1206 24.06 11.66 23.29
C THR A 1206 24.00 13.16 23.52
N PHE A 1207 23.59 13.91 22.49
CA PHE A 1207 23.24 15.32 22.55
C PHE A 1207 21.72 15.46 22.52
N THR A 1208 21.17 16.07 23.55
CA THR A 1208 19.74 16.34 23.63
C THR A 1208 19.48 17.82 23.47
N VAL A 1209 18.67 18.21 22.49
CA VAL A 1209 18.36 19.60 22.17
C VAL A 1209 16.90 19.89 22.51
N VAL A 1210 16.66 20.98 23.25
CA VAL A 1210 15.34 21.47 23.61
C VAL A 1210 15.22 22.96 23.31
N THR A 1211 14.05 23.39 22.85
CA THR A 1211 13.72 24.81 22.71
C THR A 1211 12.63 25.21 23.70
N TYR A 1212 12.81 26.31 24.43
CA TYR A 1212 11.84 26.87 25.37
C TYR A 1212 11.85 28.39 25.31
N ASN A 1213 10.67 29.02 25.18
CA ASN A 1213 10.49 30.48 25.20
C ASN A 1213 11.52 31.25 24.34
N GLY A 1214 11.74 30.79 23.10
CA GLY A 1214 12.69 31.43 22.18
C GLY A 1214 14.17 31.20 22.47
N GLN A 1215 14.52 30.33 23.42
CA GLN A 1215 15.89 29.89 23.72
C GLN A 1215 16.07 28.40 23.41
N MET A 1216 17.28 28.01 23.00
CA MET A 1216 17.71 26.63 22.79
C MET A 1216 18.72 26.25 23.88
N SER A 1217 18.54 25.06 24.45
CA SER A 1217 19.49 24.43 25.37
C SER A 1217 19.90 23.06 24.82
N THR A 1218 21.16 22.68 25.07
CA THR A 1218 21.68 21.37 24.68
C THR A 1218 22.29 20.69 25.90
N THR A 1219 21.88 19.46 26.19
CA THR A 1219 22.48 18.62 27.22
C THR A 1219 23.32 17.53 26.56
N ILE A 1220 24.53 17.33 27.08
CA ILE A 1220 25.55 16.42 26.55
C ILE A 1220 25.71 15.30 27.57
N VAL A 1221 25.47 14.06 27.17
CA VAL A 1221 25.66 12.86 28.00
C VAL A 1221 26.78 12.05 27.40
N THR A 1222 27.84 11.77 28.15
CA THR A 1222 29.01 11.01 27.69
C THR A 1222 29.36 9.85 28.62
N ASP A 1223 30.19 8.91 28.15
CA ASP A 1223 30.83 7.91 29.01
C ASP A 1223 32.19 8.45 29.46
N ALA A 1224 32.39 8.64 30.77
CA ALA A 1224 33.62 9.16 31.35
C ALA A 1224 34.88 8.36 30.97
N ALA A 1225 34.75 7.06 30.66
CA ALA A 1225 35.88 6.23 30.24
C ALA A 1225 36.34 6.54 28.80
N THR A 1226 35.49 7.19 27.99
CA THR A 1226 35.71 7.39 26.56
C THR A 1226 35.77 8.87 26.16
N VAL A 1227 34.87 9.71 26.70
CA VAL A 1227 34.71 11.11 26.29
C VAL A 1227 34.61 12.04 27.51
N ASP A 1228 35.51 13.02 27.56
CA ASP A 1228 35.55 14.08 28.57
C ASP A 1228 34.38 15.05 28.36
N ALA A 1229 33.38 14.98 29.23
CA ALA A 1229 32.13 15.72 29.09
C ALA A 1229 32.35 17.24 29.13
N GLU A 1230 33.28 17.69 29.96
CA GLU A 1230 33.58 19.10 30.17
C GLU A 1230 34.27 19.70 28.95
N MET A 1231 35.29 19.00 28.43
CA MET A 1231 35.95 19.40 27.18
C MET A 1231 34.98 19.42 25.99
N MET A 1232 34.05 18.46 25.93
CA MET A 1232 33.02 18.42 24.89
C MET A 1232 32.06 19.62 24.99
N ARG A 1233 31.67 20.02 26.22
CA ARG A 1233 30.85 21.21 26.49
C ARG A 1233 31.54 22.49 26.02
N GLU A 1234 32.82 22.66 26.34
CA GLU A 1234 33.61 23.82 25.91
C GLU A 1234 33.75 23.88 24.39
N CYS A 1235 34.02 22.75 23.75
CA CYS A 1235 34.10 22.64 22.29
C CYS A 1235 32.78 23.04 21.62
N TYR A 1236 31.65 22.57 22.17
CA TYR A 1236 30.32 22.91 21.66
C TYR A 1236 29.99 24.40 21.84
N ASN A 1237 30.17 24.95 23.06
CA ASN A 1237 29.91 26.36 23.32
C ASN A 1237 30.75 27.28 22.41
N THR A 1238 32.04 26.95 22.24
CA THR A 1238 32.95 27.71 21.36
C THR A 1238 32.50 27.66 19.91
N GLU A 1239 32.08 26.49 19.41
CA GLU A 1239 31.58 26.33 18.04
C GLU A 1239 30.33 27.18 17.80
N VAL A 1240 29.39 27.19 18.75
CA VAL A 1240 28.17 28.00 18.69
C VAL A 1240 28.49 29.50 18.67
N GLU A 1241 29.35 29.96 19.57
CA GLU A 1241 29.73 31.38 19.66
C GLU A 1241 30.42 31.87 18.38
N GLN A 1242 31.35 31.07 17.84
CA GLN A 1242 32.05 31.40 16.58
C GLN A 1242 31.11 31.39 15.38
N ALA A 1243 30.19 30.42 15.30
CA ALA A 1243 29.17 30.38 14.26
C ALA A 1243 28.28 31.63 14.29
N ILE A 1244 27.77 32.00 15.46
CA ILE A 1244 26.92 33.19 15.60
C ILE A 1244 27.69 34.46 15.22
N ALA A 1245 28.93 34.61 15.68
CA ALA A 1245 29.77 35.76 15.34
C ALA A 1245 30.05 35.87 13.83
N LEU A 1246 30.32 34.74 13.17
CA LEU A 1246 30.58 34.69 11.72
C LEU A 1246 29.37 35.15 10.90
N PHE A 1247 28.16 34.74 11.26
CA PHE A 1247 26.94 35.05 10.50
C PHE A 1247 26.24 36.34 10.95
N ARG A 1248 26.59 36.91 12.11
CA ARG A 1248 26.13 38.24 12.54
C ARG A 1248 27.01 39.38 12.04
N SER A 1249 28.26 39.10 11.68
CA SER A 1249 29.12 40.11 11.07
C SER A 1249 28.54 40.50 9.70
N PRO A 1250 28.29 41.79 9.41
CA PRO A 1250 27.93 42.22 8.06
C PRO A 1250 29.07 41.78 7.13
N ALA A 1251 28.77 40.90 6.16
CA ALA A 1251 29.79 40.30 5.33
C ALA A 1251 30.60 41.39 4.60
N THR A 1252 31.92 41.34 4.80
CA THR A 1252 32.85 41.61 3.70
C THR A 1252 32.89 40.40 2.79
#